data_AF-A0A835R3X3-F1
#
_entry.id   AF-A0A835R3X3-F1
#
_cell.length_a   1.000
_cell.length_b   1.000
_cell.length_c   1.000
_cell.angle_alpha   90.00
_cell.angle_beta   90.00
_cell.angle_gamma   90.00
#
_symmetry.space_group_name_H-M   'P 1'
#
loop_
_entity.id
_entity.type
_entity.pdbx_description
1 polymer ?
#
loop_
_entity_poly.entity_id
_entity_poly.type
_entity_poly.pdbx_seq_one_letter_code
_entity_poly.pdbx_strand_id
1 'polypeptide(L)'
;MKREKIEVVNKSFSGKGWCRVSHCLNKVVVIDELIFLFKYGVRGEQRSVDLVSSTIQVGEKKELLLSLARIIDGGVLPSKAALFSFLIDTLGNSIERIEMEDTQTYTVDDALLSLGFGKFQALVFLYSGVAYAAEAMEVTILSFIGSPVQSEWSLSAHEKSIIPSVVFAGMLTGAYSWGVVSDTYGRRMGFLFTALVTSVVGFVSTFAPNYISLLIFRFFVGIGLGGGPVLFAWFLEFVPAPYRGAWMGVFSFCWSIGTILEASLAWGVMPTLGWRWLLALSSLPSFLLLIFYFFTPESPRYLCMNGQKTEAMHILETMARMNKKALPSGELISDRKVEANKLDELDGDNNGSQSTRAEQVQEGGASFSAHLTSKVKCIGSLYKLLSRELIRTTLLLWIGFFGNAFSYYGVILLTSSLTDQDSKCRSVNSHKKSNEGNHLYKDVFITSLAELPGLILAALLVDKIGRKLTIATMMFATFAFLMPLIFHQKEFTITALLFCARICVTGSITTLSIYAPEIYPTFVRSTGFGVANSMGKIGGIITPLVTVGLIDGCHRAAAVIVFECVVFLTGLAAILFPVETKGYANGIGVNWGIQASHPLPPSILVEMLKDNKIQKVKLFGAEEGPLNALRNTGIQVMVGIQNDMLPSLAMDMTAAEKWVSKNVSSYVNIGVNISCVAVGNEPLLKSLNETYLQYCFPALQNIQSALVKAGLGSQVKVTIPLNAGVYDSANGKPSGGEFRPEIKDLMLSIVKFLNDNNSPFIVNIYPFISLNNDPNFPIDYAFFEGSSSPVIDGSISYTNTFDANHDTLVWALKKNGFGNISIVVGEIGWPTDGNVNANVRYAQKFNQGLVNRVLSGQGTPMRPAPIDAYLFSLLDEDEKSILPGNFERHWGILSFDGQAKYQLKLGESELVGAKGVKYMKSRWCVLKPSASLDDPNVAPGVSFACGNADCTSLGYKTSCSDLDARGNISYAFNSYYQKNDQDDRACQFSNLGTITDQDPSTQTCRFPIMIDVSFGASWRRWSVREHGFASLSAASLPFFLLGLL
;
A
#
# COMPACT_ATOMS: atom_id res chain seq x y z
N MET A 1 74.91 36.57 -13.88
CA MET A 1 75.41 36.80 -15.26
C MET A 1 74.21 37.11 -16.16
N LYS A 2 74.22 38.31 -16.77
CA LYS A 2 73.42 38.83 -17.93
C LYS A 2 71.89 38.66 -17.88
N ARG A 3 71.05 39.70 -17.70
CA ARG A 3 70.67 40.87 -18.57
C ARG A 3 70.18 40.47 -19.98
N GLU A 4 69.06 41.12 -20.37
CA GLU A 4 68.38 41.17 -21.70
C GLU A 4 67.48 39.95 -22.03
N LYS A 5 66.22 40.05 -22.50
CA LYS A 5 65.54 41.06 -23.33
C LYS A 5 64.03 41.12 -23.04
N ILE A 6 63.51 42.34 -22.96
CA ILE A 6 62.10 42.72 -23.15
C ILE A 6 61.84 42.86 -24.67
N GLU A 7 60.56 42.69 -25.05
CA GLU A 7 59.84 43.27 -26.21
C GLU A 7 59.43 42.36 -27.39
N VAL A 8 58.21 42.64 -27.88
CA VAL A 8 57.44 42.06 -28.99
C VAL A 8 56.72 40.75 -28.60
N VAL A 9 55.43 40.72 -28.24
CA VAL A 9 54.27 41.08 -29.05
C VAL A 9 53.12 41.50 -28.12
N ASN A 10 52.78 42.79 -28.15
CA ASN A 10 51.46 43.28 -27.78
C ASN A 10 50.84 43.79 -29.10
N LYS A 11 50.12 42.93 -29.83
CA LYS A 11 49.25 43.32 -30.95
C LYS A 11 48.29 42.19 -31.32
N SER A 12 47.04 42.42 -30.95
CA SER A 12 45.81 42.03 -31.67
C SER A 12 45.75 40.63 -32.26
N PHE A 13 44.90 39.76 -31.72
CA PHE A 13 43.92 39.06 -32.56
C PHE A 13 42.63 38.78 -31.79
N SER A 14 41.62 39.58 -32.13
CA SER A 14 40.21 39.31 -31.97
C SER A 14 39.76 38.11 -32.82
N GLY A 15 38.81 37.33 -32.32
CA GLY A 15 37.80 36.67 -33.15
C GLY A 15 37.89 35.15 -33.29
N LYS A 16 36.86 34.49 -32.74
CA LYS A 16 36.21 33.23 -33.19
C LYS A 16 37.11 32.05 -33.58
N GLY A 17 37.09 31.01 -32.75
CA GLY A 17 37.55 29.68 -33.14
C GLY A 17 37.74 28.72 -31.97
N TRP A 18 36.69 28.41 -31.21
CA TRP A 18 36.73 27.30 -30.24
C TRP A 18 35.98 26.10 -30.81
N CYS A 19 36.70 25.27 -31.56
CA CYS A 19 36.34 23.88 -31.81
C CYS A 19 37.62 23.05 -31.98
N ARG A 20 37.73 22.00 -31.16
CA ARG A 20 38.70 20.90 -31.22
C ARG A 20 40.16 21.28 -30.95
N VAL A 21 40.57 21.20 -29.68
CA VAL A 21 41.58 20.27 -29.13
C VAL A 21 41.45 20.38 -27.60
N SER A 22 40.59 19.55 -26.99
CA SER A 22 40.57 19.37 -25.52
C SER A 22 40.60 17.88 -25.24
N HIS A 23 41.79 17.31 -25.40
CA HIS A 23 42.19 16.10 -24.70
C HIS A 23 43.71 16.03 -24.75
N CYS A 24 44.32 15.90 -23.58
CA CYS A 24 45.76 15.71 -23.35
C CYS A 24 46.63 16.97 -23.52
N LEU A 25 46.70 17.81 -22.47
CA LEU A 25 47.92 18.39 -21.88
C LEU A 25 47.54 19.58 -20.98
N ASN A 26 47.49 19.35 -19.66
CA ASN A 26 47.86 20.29 -18.57
C ASN A 26 47.19 19.86 -17.26
N LYS A 27 47.83 18.93 -16.54
CA LYS A 27 47.45 18.57 -15.15
C LYS A 27 48.49 18.96 -14.10
N VAL A 28 49.68 19.45 -14.50
CA VAL A 28 50.80 19.71 -13.58
C VAL A 28 51.17 21.20 -13.49
N VAL A 29 50.90 22.01 -14.52
CA VAL A 29 51.38 23.40 -14.60
C VAL A 29 50.64 24.37 -13.66
N VAL A 30 49.37 24.11 -13.34
CA VAL A 30 48.55 25.04 -12.53
C VAL A 30 48.94 25.02 -11.05
N ILE A 31 49.45 23.89 -10.54
CA ILE A 31 49.80 23.73 -9.13
C ILE A 31 51.15 24.41 -8.83
N ASP A 32 52.12 24.32 -9.74
CA ASP A 32 53.44 24.94 -9.57
C ASP A 32 53.38 26.48 -9.65
N GLU A 33 52.52 27.07 -10.48
CA GLU A 33 52.33 28.54 -10.54
C GLU A 33 51.66 29.10 -9.29
N LEU A 34 50.70 28.37 -8.70
CA LEU A 34 50.03 28.77 -7.45
C LEU A 34 51.00 28.71 -6.26
N ILE A 35 51.85 27.68 -6.19
CA ILE A 35 52.89 27.57 -5.16
C ILE A 35 53.94 28.68 -5.32
N PHE A 36 54.29 29.06 -6.55
CA PHE A 36 55.23 30.14 -6.84
C PHE A 36 54.70 31.52 -6.40
N LEU A 37 53.41 31.80 -6.62
CA LEU A 37 52.75 33.04 -6.17
C LEU A 37 52.69 33.16 -4.64
N PHE A 38 52.51 32.04 -3.93
CA PHE A 38 52.51 32.02 -2.47
C PHE A 38 53.91 32.19 -1.85
N LYS A 39 54.97 31.77 -2.56
CA LYS A 39 56.35 31.84 -2.08
C LYS A 39 56.98 33.23 -2.21
N TYR A 40 56.48 34.08 -3.11
CA TYR A 40 57.09 35.40 -3.40
C TYR A 40 56.21 36.64 -3.18
N GLY A 41 55.05 36.50 -2.52
CA GLY A 41 54.38 37.62 -1.86
C GLY A 41 53.90 38.75 -2.78
N VAL A 42 52.84 38.51 -3.54
CA VAL A 42 52.09 39.58 -4.22
C VAL A 42 50.85 39.92 -3.40
N ARG A 43 50.75 41.15 -2.91
CA ARG A 43 49.50 41.72 -2.36
C ARG A 43 48.53 41.94 -3.53
N GLY A 44 47.44 41.18 -3.58
CA GLY A 44 46.39 41.33 -4.60
C GLY A 44 45.02 40.88 -4.07
N GLU A 45 44.00 41.65 -4.41
CA GLU A 45 42.66 41.71 -3.81
C GLU A 45 41.82 40.42 -3.89
N GLN A 46 40.90 40.29 -2.92
CA GLN A 46 39.84 39.28 -2.70
C GLN A 46 39.22 38.70 -3.99
N ARG A 47 39.06 39.53 -5.03
CA ARG A 47 38.43 39.20 -6.32
C ARG A 47 39.15 38.12 -7.13
N SER A 48 40.45 37.92 -6.90
CA SER A 48 41.27 36.96 -7.64
C SER A 48 41.06 35.52 -7.16
N VAL A 49 40.71 35.34 -5.89
CA VAL A 49 40.50 34.02 -5.26
C VAL A 49 39.14 33.44 -5.63
N ASP A 50 38.11 34.29 -5.72
CA ASP A 50 36.76 33.87 -6.12
C ASP A 50 36.71 33.39 -7.58
N LEU A 51 37.47 34.05 -8.48
CA LEU A 51 37.54 33.66 -9.88
C LEU A 51 38.20 32.29 -10.05
N VAL A 52 39.25 32.01 -9.28
CA VAL A 52 39.96 30.71 -9.30
C VAL A 52 39.09 29.59 -8.70
N SER A 53 38.34 29.85 -7.62
CA SER A 53 37.43 28.86 -6.99
C SER A 53 36.32 28.39 -7.94
N SER A 54 35.85 29.27 -8.84
CA SER A 54 34.78 28.99 -9.80
C SER A 54 35.21 28.16 -11.03
N THR A 55 36.53 27.98 -11.25
CA THR A 55 37.06 27.36 -12.48
C THR A 55 37.58 25.93 -12.29
N ILE A 56 37.70 25.45 -11.04
CA ILE A 56 38.32 24.14 -10.70
C ILE A 56 37.25 23.04 -10.56
N GLN A 57 37.42 21.90 -11.27
CA GLN A 57 36.51 20.75 -11.17
C GLN A 57 36.63 20.01 -9.82
N VAL A 58 35.53 19.40 -9.36
CA VAL A 58 35.34 18.84 -8.00
C VAL A 58 36.45 17.88 -7.56
N GLY A 59 36.97 17.04 -8.46
CA GLY A 59 38.05 16.09 -8.14
C GLY A 59 39.40 16.74 -7.81
N GLU A 60 39.67 17.95 -8.34
CA GLU A 60 40.96 18.65 -8.17
C GLU A 60 41.02 19.43 -6.85
N LYS A 61 39.88 19.81 -6.26
CA LYS A 61 39.83 20.47 -4.93
C LYS A 61 40.31 19.55 -3.80
N LYS A 62 40.07 18.23 -3.93
CA LYS A 62 40.44 17.22 -2.91
C LYS A 62 41.95 16.96 -2.87
N GLU A 63 42.62 16.91 -4.04
CA GLU A 63 44.09 16.78 -4.11
C GLU A 63 44.82 18.03 -3.64
N LEU A 64 44.27 19.23 -3.89
CA LEU A 64 44.83 20.49 -3.41
C LEU A 64 44.83 20.56 -1.88
N LEU A 65 43.73 20.13 -1.25
CA LEU A 65 43.59 20.03 0.21
C LEU A 65 44.52 18.99 0.83
N LEU A 66 44.65 17.81 0.22
CA LEU A 66 45.60 16.78 0.66
C LEU A 66 47.06 17.23 0.52
N SER A 67 47.38 18.01 -0.50
CA SER A 67 48.72 18.58 -0.70
C SER A 67 49.02 19.70 0.30
N LEU A 68 48.04 20.56 0.60
CA LEU A 68 48.14 21.58 1.65
C LEU A 68 48.26 20.96 3.05
N ALA A 69 47.55 19.87 3.33
CA ALA A 69 47.66 19.11 4.58
C ALA A 69 49.06 18.48 4.77
N ARG A 70 49.67 17.94 3.70
CA ARG A 70 51.06 17.42 3.75
C ARG A 70 52.11 18.51 3.98
N ILE A 71 51.84 19.75 3.57
CA ILE A 71 52.72 20.90 3.84
C ILE A 71 52.64 21.32 5.32
N ILE A 72 51.50 21.09 5.99
CA ILE A 72 51.28 21.38 7.42
C ILE A 72 52.08 20.42 8.33
N ASP A 73 52.12 19.13 8.01
CA ASP A 73 52.90 18.13 8.76
C ASP A 73 54.43 18.35 8.64
N GLY A 74 54.88 19.16 7.69
CA GLY A 74 56.30 19.47 7.44
C GLY A 74 56.90 20.58 8.31
N GLY A 75 56.14 21.24 9.19
CA GLY A 75 56.69 22.10 10.24
C GLY A 75 57.38 23.41 9.82
N VAL A 76 56.97 24.05 8.72
CA VAL A 76 57.60 25.32 8.26
C VAL A 76 56.57 26.45 8.12
N LEU A 77 56.57 27.38 9.10
CA LEU A 77 56.04 28.77 9.14
C LEU A 77 54.96 29.06 10.21
N PRO A 78 55.33 29.66 11.37
CA PRO A 78 54.37 30.09 12.41
C PRO A 78 53.65 31.43 12.14
N SER A 79 54.02 32.21 11.11
CA SER A 79 53.60 33.62 11.00
C SER A 79 52.39 33.92 10.11
N LYS A 80 51.68 32.90 9.60
CA LYS A 80 50.51 33.08 8.70
C LYS A 80 49.29 32.19 9.01
N ALA A 81 49.13 31.76 10.26
CA ALA A 81 48.03 30.88 10.68
C ALA A 81 46.61 31.47 10.41
N ALA A 82 46.44 32.79 10.50
CA ALA A 82 45.13 33.44 10.30
C ALA A 82 44.65 33.41 8.83
N LEU A 83 45.55 33.61 7.87
CA LEU A 83 45.20 33.58 6.44
C LEU A 83 44.93 32.13 5.97
N PHE A 84 45.60 31.16 6.59
CA PHE A 84 45.44 29.73 6.31
C PHE A 84 44.15 29.17 6.91
N SER A 85 43.81 29.56 8.15
CA SER A 85 42.52 29.27 8.77
C SER A 85 41.37 29.82 7.93
N PHE A 86 41.50 31.07 7.45
CA PHE A 86 40.50 31.68 6.56
C PHE A 86 40.35 30.94 5.22
N LEU A 87 41.43 30.41 4.64
CA LEU A 87 41.38 29.63 3.39
C LEU A 87 40.76 28.23 3.61
N ILE A 88 41.05 27.57 4.73
CA ILE A 88 40.40 26.31 5.12
C ILE A 88 38.92 26.54 5.41
N ASP A 89 38.55 27.63 6.10
CA ASP A 89 37.15 27.99 6.33
C ASP A 89 36.43 28.34 5.04
N THR A 90 37.08 29.09 4.13
CA THR A 90 36.42 29.52 2.87
C THR A 90 36.29 28.36 1.88
N LEU A 91 37.31 27.50 1.75
CA LEU A 91 37.24 26.29 0.91
C LEU A 91 36.41 25.19 1.56
N GLY A 92 36.44 25.04 2.88
CA GLY A 92 35.61 24.15 3.67
C GLY A 92 34.13 24.52 3.56
N ASN A 93 33.77 25.80 3.75
CA ASN A 93 32.41 26.30 3.53
C ASN A 93 31.98 26.20 2.06
N SER A 94 32.92 26.27 1.10
CA SER A 94 32.61 26.07 -0.31
C SER A 94 32.41 24.59 -0.66
N ILE A 95 33.05 23.66 0.06
CA ILE A 95 32.87 22.21 -0.11
C ILE A 95 31.59 21.76 0.60
N GLU A 96 31.28 22.26 1.79
CA GLU A 96 29.99 22.02 2.48
C GLU A 96 28.80 22.59 1.71
N ARG A 97 28.98 23.72 0.99
CA ARG A 97 27.93 24.24 0.09
C ARG A 97 27.76 23.47 -1.21
N ILE A 98 28.78 22.73 -1.66
CA ILE A 98 28.73 21.95 -2.90
C ILE A 98 28.33 20.47 -2.61
N GLU A 99 28.57 19.95 -1.41
CA GLU A 99 28.06 18.65 -0.97
C GLU A 99 26.57 18.66 -0.55
N MET A 100 25.94 19.84 -0.49
CA MET A 100 24.49 20.00 -0.25
C MET A 100 23.67 20.42 -1.48
N GLU A 101 24.19 20.22 -2.69
CA GLU A 101 23.32 20.16 -3.86
C GLU A 101 22.78 18.73 -3.95
N ASP A 102 21.71 18.46 -3.20
CA ASP A 102 20.98 17.19 -3.22
C ASP A 102 20.74 16.81 -4.68
N THR A 103 21.47 15.80 -5.16
CA THR A 103 21.11 15.11 -6.39
C THR A 103 19.72 14.52 -6.10
N GLN A 104 18.66 15.22 -6.54
CA GLN A 104 17.27 14.78 -6.46
C GLN A 104 17.23 13.30 -6.80
N THR A 105 16.51 12.44 -6.07
CA THR A 105 16.49 11.00 -6.38
C THR A 105 15.06 10.51 -6.55
N TYR A 106 14.83 9.60 -7.50
CA TYR A 106 13.49 9.04 -7.75
C TYR A 106 13.55 7.53 -7.95
N THR A 107 12.45 6.84 -7.69
CA THR A 107 12.35 5.39 -7.87
C THR A 107 11.76 5.02 -9.23
N VAL A 108 11.86 3.74 -9.58
CA VAL A 108 11.26 3.22 -10.81
C VAL A 108 9.74 3.40 -10.83
N ASP A 109 9.05 3.20 -9.71
CA ASP A 109 7.58 3.35 -9.65
C ASP A 109 7.16 4.82 -9.85
N ASP A 110 7.92 5.79 -9.34
CA ASP A 110 7.68 7.23 -9.56
C ASP A 110 7.82 7.61 -11.04
N ALA A 111 8.85 7.06 -11.69
CA ALA A 111 9.06 7.24 -13.12
C ALA A 111 7.89 6.63 -13.92
N LEU A 112 7.43 5.43 -13.58
CA LEU A 112 6.29 4.79 -14.26
C LEU A 112 4.98 5.56 -14.06
N LEU A 113 4.74 6.13 -12.86
CA LEU A 113 3.57 6.96 -12.58
C LEU A 113 3.57 8.25 -13.41
N SER A 114 4.72 8.95 -13.49
CA SER A 114 4.86 10.16 -14.33
C SER A 114 4.63 9.85 -15.80
N LEU A 115 5.22 8.76 -16.29
CA LEU A 115 5.12 8.34 -17.68
C LEU A 115 3.72 7.81 -18.04
N GLY A 116 2.99 7.20 -17.10
CA GLY A 116 1.67 6.63 -17.33
C GLY A 116 1.66 5.56 -18.45
N PHE A 117 0.47 5.15 -18.90
CA PHE A 117 0.36 4.22 -20.03
C PHE A 117 0.45 4.97 -21.36
N GLY A 118 1.45 4.65 -22.19
CA GLY A 118 1.66 5.27 -23.49
C GLY A 118 2.07 4.28 -24.58
N LYS A 119 2.70 4.78 -25.65
CA LYS A 119 3.11 3.97 -26.81
C LYS A 119 4.11 2.87 -26.42
N PHE A 120 5.00 3.15 -25.46
CA PHE A 120 5.96 2.17 -24.99
C PHE A 120 5.26 0.99 -24.31
N GLN A 121 4.37 1.25 -23.36
CA GLN A 121 3.61 0.20 -22.66
C GLN A 121 2.69 -0.56 -23.62
N ALA A 122 2.14 0.10 -24.63
CA ALA A 122 1.36 -0.57 -25.68
C ALA A 122 2.22 -1.56 -26.49
N LEU A 123 3.49 -1.25 -26.77
CA LEU A 123 4.41 -2.17 -27.45
C LEU A 123 4.84 -3.33 -26.54
N VAL A 124 5.11 -3.05 -25.26
CA VAL A 124 5.38 -4.08 -24.25
C VAL A 124 4.18 -5.02 -24.14
N PHE A 125 2.96 -4.47 -24.06
CA PHE A 125 1.69 -5.21 -24.05
C PHE A 125 1.51 -6.05 -25.31
N LEU A 126 1.80 -5.50 -26.49
CA LEU A 126 1.69 -6.25 -27.74
C LEU A 126 2.63 -7.46 -27.74
N TYR A 127 3.87 -7.29 -27.30
CA TYR A 127 4.85 -8.38 -27.21
C TYR A 127 4.42 -9.45 -26.19
N SER A 128 4.12 -9.04 -24.96
CA SER A 128 3.70 -9.98 -23.91
C SER A 128 2.34 -10.63 -24.22
N GLY A 129 1.45 -9.91 -24.88
CA GLY A 129 0.16 -10.41 -25.35
C GLY A 129 0.30 -11.49 -26.44
N VAL A 130 1.20 -11.29 -27.42
CA VAL A 130 1.52 -12.34 -28.42
C VAL A 130 2.15 -13.56 -27.76
N ALA A 131 3.02 -13.36 -26.77
CA ALA A 131 3.60 -14.45 -26.00
C ALA A 131 2.56 -15.25 -25.21
N TYR A 132 1.62 -14.55 -24.58
CA TYR A 132 0.55 -15.19 -23.82
C TYR A 132 -0.46 -15.90 -24.73
N ALA A 133 -0.73 -15.34 -25.92
CA ALA A 133 -1.51 -16.02 -26.95
C ALA A 133 -0.80 -17.29 -27.46
N ALA A 134 0.51 -17.23 -27.70
CA ALA A 134 1.30 -18.40 -28.11
C ALA A 134 1.30 -19.51 -27.04
N GLU A 135 1.38 -19.15 -25.76
CA GLU A 135 1.22 -20.10 -24.65
C GLU A 135 -0.17 -20.76 -24.69
N ALA A 136 -1.23 -19.97 -24.89
CA ALA A 136 -2.59 -20.48 -25.01
C ALA A 136 -2.75 -21.42 -26.22
N MET A 137 -2.08 -21.16 -27.34
CA MET A 137 -2.05 -22.04 -28.51
C MET A 137 -1.41 -23.40 -28.15
N GLU A 138 -0.24 -23.40 -27.53
CA GLU A 138 0.46 -24.63 -27.11
C GLU A 138 -0.28 -25.43 -26.03
N VAL A 139 -1.13 -24.80 -25.22
CA VAL A 139 -2.03 -25.52 -24.31
C VAL A 139 -3.24 -26.08 -25.07
N THR A 140 -3.79 -25.32 -26.02
CA THR A 140 -5.00 -25.72 -26.76
C THR A 140 -4.71 -26.86 -27.74
N ILE A 141 -3.51 -26.91 -28.34
CA ILE A 141 -3.09 -27.95 -29.28
C ILE A 141 -3.12 -29.36 -28.68
N LEU A 142 -2.98 -29.47 -27.36
CA LEU A 142 -3.08 -30.73 -26.61
C LEU A 142 -4.42 -31.44 -26.81
N SER A 143 -5.49 -30.69 -27.06
CA SER A 143 -6.81 -31.22 -27.34
C SER A 143 -6.93 -31.89 -28.73
N PHE A 144 -6.02 -31.57 -29.66
CA PHE A 144 -6.05 -32.05 -31.05
C PHE A 144 -5.05 -33.17 -31.36
N ILE A 145 -3.90 -33.21 -30.67
CA ILE A 145 -2.80 -34.16 -30.97
C ILE A 145 -3.14 -35.60 -30.56
N GLY A 146 -3.93 -35.78 -29.49
CA GLY A 146 -4.12 -37.09 -28.85
C GLY A 146 -4.65 -38.19 -29.77
N SER A 147 -5.75 -37.96 -30.48
CA SER A 147 -6.39 -39.00 -31.32
C SER A 147 -5.55 -39.39 -32.55
N PRO A 148 -4.96 -38.46 -33.33
CA PRO A 148 -4.08 -38.80 -34.45
C PRO A 148 -2.84 -39.59 -34.01
N VAL A 149 -2.18 -39.19 -32.91
CA VAL A 149 -0.99 -39.87 -32.40
C VAL A 149 -1.34 -41.28 -31.88
N GLN A 150 -2.50 -41.43 -31.24
CA GLN A 150 -3.02 -42.73 -30.85
C GLN A 150 -3.20 -43.65 -32.05
N SER A 151 -3.74 -43.13 -33.17
CA SER A 151 -3.93 -43.91 -34.39
C SER A 151 -2.62 -44.26 -35.09
N GLU A 152 -1.61 -43.39 -35.06
CA GLU A 152 -0.31 -43.62 -35.74
C GLU A 152 0.52 -44.69 -35.02
N TRP A 153 0.52 -44.70 -33.68
CA TRP A 153 1.36 -45.60 -32.88
C TRP A 153 0.58 -46.63 -32.06
N SER A 154 -0.74 -46.77 -32.28
CA SER A 154 -1.62 -47.75 -31.62
C SER A 154 -1.55 -47.70 -30.09
N LEU A 155 -1.68 -46.49 -29.53
CA LEU A 155 -1.52 -46.24 -28.09
C LEU A 155 -2.77 -46.60 -27.26
N SER A 156 -2.56 -46.97 -26.01
CA SER A 156 -3.64 -47.14 -25.02
C SER A 156 -4.26 -45.79 -24.61
N ALA A 157 -5.47 -45.84 -24.03
CA ALA A 157 -6.15 -44.65 -23.47
C ALA A 157 -5.29 -43.96 -22.38
N HIS A 158 -4.60 -44.76 -21.56
CA HIS A 158 -3.70 -44.26 -20.54
C HIS A 158 -2.50 -43.52 -21.17
N GLU A 159 -1.86 -44.10 -22.18
CA GLU A 159 -0.76 -43.45 -22.91
C GLU A 159 -1.18 -42.15 -23.60
N LYS A 160 -2.38 -42.13 -24.23
CA LYS A 160 -2.93 -40.89 -24.81
C LYS A 160 -3.10 -39.79 -23.76
N SER A 161 -3.52 -40.14 -22.54
CA SER A 161 -3.70 -39.17 -21.44
C SER A 161 -2.38 -38.61 -20.88
N ILE A 162 -1.27 -39.34 -20.99
CA ILE A 162 0.05 -38.90 -20.50
C ILE A 162 0.58 -37.73 -21.34
N ILE A 163 0.26 -37.66 -22.64
CA ILE A 163 0.76 -36.61 -23.55
C ILE A 163 0.48 -35.20 -23.01
N PRO A 164 -0.78 -34.80 -22.69
CA PRO A 164 -1.04 -33.51 -22.05
C PRO A 164 -0.54 -33.42 -20.60
N SER A 165 -0.63 -34.49 -19.80
CA SER A 165 -0.18 -34.47 -18.40
C SER A 165 1.32 -34.18 -18.26
N VAL A 166 2.15 -34.68 -19.18
CA VAL A 166 3.60 -34.42 -19.18
C VAL A 166 3.91 -32.95 -19.51
N VAL A 167 3.09 -32.29 -20.33
CA VAL A 167 3.22 -30.85 -20.59
C VAL A 167 2.93 -30.06 -19.33
N PHE A 168 1.85 -30.36 -18.61
CA PHE A 168 1.55 -29.68 -17.35
C PHE A 168 2.58 -29.96 -16.25
N ALA A 169 3.17 -31.17 -16.22
CA ALA A 169 4.28 -31.49 -15.33
C ALA A 169 5.51 -30.64 -15.67
N GLY A 170 5.82 -30.51 -16.97
CA GLY A 170 6.82 -29.58 -17.47
C GLY A 170 6.52 -28.13 -17.05
N MET A 171 5.27 -27.66 -17.18
CA MET A 171 4.87 -26.30 -16.78
C MET A 171 5.09 -26.04 -15.30
N LEU A 172 4.81 -27.02 -14.43
CA LEU A 172 5.08 -26.90 -12.99
C LEU A 172 6.58 -26.78 -12.72
N THR A 173 7.41 -27.61 -13.36
CA THR A 173 8.88 -27.54 -13.25
C THR A 173 9.39 -26.20 -13.79
N GLY A 174 8.91 -25.78 -14.96
CA GLY A 174 9.28 -24.53 -15.61
C GLY A 174 8.89 -23.30 -14.78
N ALA A 175 7.69 -23.27 -14.19
CA ALA A 175 7.25 -22.16 -13.35
C ALA A 175 8.17 -21.95 -12.14
N TYR A 176 8.64 -23.05 -11.54
CA TYR A 176 9.63 -22.98 -10.47
C TYR A 176 11.01 -22.54 -10.99
N SER A 177 11.52 -23.19 -12.05
CA SER A 177 12.84 -22.91 -12.61
C SER A 177 12.97 -21.49 -13.16
N TRP A 178 12.02 -21.04 -13.98
CA TRP A 178 12.05 -19.73 -14.62
C TRP A 178 11.76 -18.60 -13.65
N GLY A 179 10.99 -18.83 -12.57
CA GLY A 179 10.89 -17.86 -11.48
C GLY A 179 12.27 -17.56 -10.88
N VAL A 180 13.02 -18.61 -10.51
CA VAL A 180 14.38 -18.47 -9.95
C VAL A 180 15.36 -17.84 -10.95
N VAL A 181 15.35 -18.31 -12.20
CA VAL A 181 16.21 -17.77 -13.27
C VAL A 181 15.88 -16.30 -13.51
N SER A 182 14.60 -15.94 -13.56
CA SER A 182 14.18 -14.58 -13.81
C SER A 182 14.52 -13.62 -12.67
N ASP A 183 14.45 -14.08 -11.43
CA ASP A 183 14.86 -13.28 -10.27
C ASP A 183 16.38 -13.14 -10.18
N THR A 184 17.15 -14.12 -10.70
CA THR A 184 18.62 -14.12 -10.63
C THR A 184 19.26 -13.37 -11.81
N TYR A 185 18.88 -13.74 -13.03
CA TYR A 185 19.51 -13.29 -14.29
C TYR A 185 18.69 -12.24 -15.06
N GLY A 186 17.50 -11.88 -14.56
CA GLY A 186 16.65 -10.86 -15.16
C GLY A 186 15.45 -11.43 -15.87
N ARG A 187 14.40 -10.61 -15.99
CA ARG A 187 13.12 -10.99 -16.59
C ARG A 187 13.32 -11.30 -18.07
N ARG A 188 14.17 -10.51 -18.75
CA ARG A 188 14.48 -10.64 -20.18
C ARG A 188 15.07 -12.00 -20.53
N MET A 189 16.05 -12.47 -19.76
CA MET A 189 16.65 -13.79 -19.98
C MET A 189 15.68 -14.93 -19.65
N GLY A 190 14.86 -14.77 -18.61
CA GLY A 190 13.84 -15.76 -18.23
C GLY A 190 12.86 -16.08 -19.35
N PHE A 191 12.28 -15.05 -19.98
CA PHE A 191 11.37 -15.29 -21.11
C PHE A 191 12.10 -15.57 -22.44
N LEU A 192 13.38 -15.19 -22.63
CA LEU A 192 14.17 -15.65 -23.77
C LEU A 192 14.30 -17.18 -23.78
N PHE A 193 14.71 -17.77 -22.66
CA PHE A 193 14.84 -19.22 -22.56
C PHE A 193 13.48 -19.90 -22.71
N THR A 194 12.43 -19.33 -22.12
CA THR A 194 11.05 -19.79 -22.31
C THR A 194 10.67 -19.80 -23.80
N ALA A 195 10.90 -18.71 -24.53
CA ALA A 195 10.58 -18.59 -25.95
C ALA A 195 11.45 -19.53 -26.81
N LEU A 196 12.74 -19.66 -26.50
CA LEU A 196 13.68 -20.54 -27.20
C LEU A 196 13.27 -22.01 -27.03
N VAL A 197 13.03 -22.44 -25.79
CA VAL A 197 12.63 -23.82 -25.50
C VAL A 197 11.28 -24.12 -26.15
N THR A 198 10.30 -23.23 -26.02
CA THR A 198 8.95 -23.45 -26.57
C THR A 198 8.97 -23.49 -28.10
N SER A 199 9.65 -22.55 -28.77
CA SER A 199 9.72 -22.51 -30.24
C SER A 199 10.54 -23.65 -30.83
N VAL A 200 11.78 -23.85 -30.37
CA VAL A 200 12.70 -24.85 -30.94
C VAL A 200 12.22 -26.26 -30.63
N VAL A 201 11.89 -26.56 -29.37
CA VAL A 201 11.43 -27.90 -29.00
C VAL A 201 10.02 -28.15 -29.53
N GLY A 202 9.17 -27.11 -29.55
CA GLY A 202 7.85 -27.17 -30.19
C GLY A 202 7.96 -27.56 -31.66
N PHE A 203 8.87 -26.95 -32.42
CA PHE A 203 9.13 -27.32 -33.81
C PHE A 203 9.80 -28.68 -33.97
N VAL A 204 10.80 -29.01 -33.16
CA VAL A 204 11.50 -30.30 -33.22
C VAL A 204 10.55 -31.47 -32.94
N SER A 205 9.52 -31.25 -32.10
CA SER A 205 8.49 -32.25 -31.81
C SER A 205 7.75 -32.76 -33.06
N THR A 206 7.74 -32.00 -34.15
CA THR A 206 7.12 -32.37 -35.43
C THR A 206 7.81 -33.57 -36.08
N PHE A 207 9.10 -33.75 -35.78
CA PHE A 207 9.94 -34.82 -36.28
C PHE A 207 10.04 -36.01 -35.32
N ALA A 208 9.23 -36.05 -34.26
CA ALA A 208 9.26 -37.16 -33.31
C ALA A 208 9.04 -38.50 -34.02
N PRO A 209 10.01 -39.44 -33.95
CA PRO A 209 9.91 -40.73 -34.66
C PRO A 209 9.05 -41.75 -33.92
N ASN A 210 8.85 -41.57 -32.61
CA ASN A 210 8.08 -42.47 -31.75
C ASN A 210 7.46 -41.71 -30.56
N TYR A 211 6.56 -42.41 -29.86
CA TYR A 211 5.82 -41.89 -28.71
C TYR A 211 6.71 -41.36 -27.57
N ILE A 212 7.79 -42.08 -27.21
CA ILE A 212 8.67 -41.67 -26.10
C ILE A 212 9.40 -40.37 -26.45
N SER A 213 9.90 -40.24 -27.69
CA SER A 213 10.49 -38.99 -28.17
C SER A 213 9.49 -37.84 -28.13
N LEU A 214 8.22 -38.08 -28.53
CA LEU A 214 7.17 -37.07 -28.45
C LEU A 214 6.92 -36.62 -27.00
N LEU A 215 6.84 -37.55 -26.05
CA LEU A 215 6.66 -37.24 -24.62
C LEU A 215 7.80 -36.38 -24.07
N ILE A 216 9.05 -36.74 -24.39
CA ILE A 216 10.23 -35.99 -23.96
C ILE A 216 10.15 -34.56 -24.51
N PHE A 217 9.92 -34.39 -25.81
CA PHE A 217 9.79 -33.06 -26.41
C PHE A 217 8.64 -32.26 -25.80
N ARG A 218 7.48 -32.88 -25.59
CA ARG A 218 6.31 -32.25 -24.96
C ARG A 218 6.57 -31.84 -23.52
N PHE A 219 7.29 -32.63 -22.73
CA PHE A 219 7.72 -32.25 -21.38
C PHE A 219 8.59 -30.99 -21.40
N PHE A 220 9.56 -30.93 -22.31
CA PHE A 220 10.42 -29.74 -22.47
C PHE A 220 9.66 -28.52 -22.99
N VAL A 221 8.71 -28.70 -23.91
CA VAL A 221 7.77 -27.62 -24.30
C VAL A 221 7.01 -27.14 -23.06
N GLY A 222 6.51 -28.05 -22.23
CA GLY A 222 5.91 -27.73 -20.94
C GLY A 222 6.82 -26.90 -20.04
N ILE A 223 8.11 -27.27 -19.91
CA ILE A 223 9.09 -26.46 -19.19
C ILE A 223 9.13 -25.05 -19.75
N GLY A 224 9.19 -24.88 -21.08
CA GLY A 224 9.07 -23.58 -21.73
C GLY A 224 7.82 -22.81 -21.29
N LEU A 225 6.63 -23.40 -21.47
CA LEU A 225 5.34 -22.80 -21.11
C LEU A 225 5.24 -22.40 -19.62
N GLY A 226 6.00 -23.06 -18.73
CA GLY A 226 6.09 -22.67 -17.33
C GLY A 226 6.54 -21.23 -17.07
N GLY A 227 7.15 -20.55 -18.05
CA GLY A 227 7.57 -19.15 -17.94
C GLY A 227 6.45 -18.10 -18.07
N GLY A 228 5.20 -18.50 -18.34
CA GLY A 228 4.05 -17.59 -18.46
C GLY A 228 3.88 -16.57 -17.30
N PRO A 229 3.99 -16.97 -16.01
CA PRO A 229 3.93 -16.05 -14.89
C PRO A 229 5.04 -14.98 -14.89
N VAL A 230 6.21 -15.28 -15.45
CA VAL A 230 7.33 -14.33 -15.58
C VAL A 230 7.00 -13.26 -16.62
N LEU A 231 6.39 -13.65 -17.75
CA LEU A 231 5.89 -12.75 -18.79
C LEU A 231 4.84 -11.78 -18.24
N PHE A 232 3.94 -12.31 -17.42
CA PHE A 232 2.91 -11.54 -16.74
C PHE A 232 3.50 -10.52 -15.76
N ALA A 233 4.43 -10.96 -14.89
CA ALA A 233 5.12 -10.08 -13.94
C ALA A 233 5.91 -8.98 -14.67
N TRP A 234 6.64 -9.35 -15.73
CA TRP A 234 7.40 -8.42 -16.56
C TRP A 234 6.51 -7.31 -17.14
N PHE A 235 5.36 -7.64 -17.73
CA PHE A 235 4.42 -6.64 -18.23
C PHE A 235 3.96 -5.68 -17.12
N LEU A 236 3.56 -6.22 -15.96
CA LEU A 236 3.07 -5.40 -14.84
C LEU A 236 4.16 -4.52 -14.22
N GLU A 237 5.44 -4.85 -14.39
CA GLU A 237 6.57 -4.02 -14.00
C GLU A 237 6.73 -2.76 -14.89
N PHE A 238 6.07 -2.67 -16.04
CA PHE A 238 5.97 -1.45 -16.87
C PHE A 238 4.64 -0.71 -16.72
N VAL A 239 3.66 -1.32 -16.04
CA VAL A 239 2.33 -0.73 -15.80
C VAL A 239 2.32 0.00 -14.46
N PRO A 240 1.80 1.23 -14.39
CA PRO A 240 1.66 1.95 -13.13
C PRO A 240 0.77 1.18 -12.14
N ALA A 241 1.17 1.16 -10.87
CA ALA A 241 0.55 0.35 -9.83
C ALA A 241 -1.00 0.45 -9.74
N PRO A 242 -1.64 1.64 -9.84
CA PRO A 242 -3.10 1.78 -9.70
C PRO A 242 -3.91 1.05 -10.78
N TYR A 243 -3.34 0.88 -11.97
CA TYR A 243 -4.05 0.31 -13.12
C TYR A 243 -3.74 -1.17 -13.35
N ARG A 244 -2.87 -1.78 -12.54
CA ARG A 244 -2.42 -3.16 -12.74
C ARG A 244 -3.60 -4.13 -12.79
N GLY A 245 -4.54 -4.06 -11.85
CA GLY A 245 -5.72 -4.97 -11.82
C GLY A 245 -6.59 -4.91 -13.09
N ALA A 246 -6.87 -3.70 -13.60
CA ALA A 246 -7.63 -3.54 -14.85
C ALA A 246 -6.87 -4.09 -16.05
N TRP A 247 -5.56 -3.82 -16.14
CA TRP A 247 -4.71 -4.36 -17.20
C TRP A 247 -4.50 -5.87 -17.09
N MET A 248 -4.58 -6.48 -15.89
CA MET A 248 -4.61 -7.95 -15.74
C MET A 248 -5.85 -8.55 -16.41
N GLY A 249 -7.01 -7.90 -16.28
CA GLY A 249 -8.24 -8.29 -16.98
C GLY A 249 -8.10 -8.19 -18.50
N VAL A 250 -7.57 -7.07 -19.00
CA VAL A 250 -7.30 -6.88 -20.44
C VAL A 250 -6.28 -7.88 -20.96
N PHE A 251 -5.22 -8.19 -20.19
CA PHE A 251 -4.21 -9.18 -20.57
C PHE A 251 -4.79 -10.59 -20.70
N SER A 252 -5.83 -10.93 -19.93
CA SER A 252 -6.52 -12.22 -20.03
C SER A 252 -7.20 -12.42 -21.40
N PHE A 253 -7.56 -11.34 -22.11
CA PHE A 253 -8.13 -11.42 -23.46
C PHE A 253 -7.14 -12.00 -24.49
N CYS A 254 -5.83 -11.77 -24.30
CA CYS A 254 -4.79 -12.31 -25.20
C CYS A 254 -4.75 -13.84 -25.18
N TRP A 255 -5.05 -14.47 -24.04
CA TRP A 255 -5.18 -15.93 -23.94
C TRP A 255 -6.29 -16.45 -24.86
N SER A 256 -7.46 -15.82 -24.82
CA SER A 256 -8.60 -16.20 -25.66
C SER A 256 -8.34 -16.03 -27.16
N ILE A 257 -7.56 -15.01 -27.55
CA ILE A 257 -7.10 -14.89 -28.94
C ILE A 257 -6.31 -16.13 -29.35
N GLY A 258 -5.37 -16.58 -28.51
CA GLY A 258 -4.56 -17.76 -28.78
C GLY A 258 -5.38 -19.05 -28.92
N THR A 259 -6.34 -19.29 -28.02
CA THR A 259 -7.20 -20.49 -28.10
C THR A 259 -8.06 -20.53 -29.36
N ILE A 260 -8.56 -19.38 -29.82
CA ILE A 260 -9.33 -19.24 -31.06
C ILE A 260 -8.42 -19.42 -32.29
N LEU A 261 -7.23 -18.82 -32.29
CA LEU A 261 -6.26 -18.96 -33.38
C LEU A 261 -5.83 -20.42 -33.57
N GLU A 262 -5.52 -21.12 -32.48
CA GLU A 262 -5.13 -22.54 -32.54
C GLU A 262 -6.27 -23.42 -33.07
N ALA A 263 -7.50 -23.22 -32.58
CA ALA A 263 -8.65 -23.98 -33.07
C ALA A 263 -8.93 -23.72 -34.56
N SER A 264 -8.75 -22.48 -35.03
CA SER A 264 -8.88 -22.12 -36.44
C SER A 264 -7.79 -22.77 -37.31
N LEU A 265 -6.56 -22.79 -36.81
CA LEU A 265 -5.42 -23.41 -37.46
C LEU A 265 -5.60 -24.94 -37.55
N ALA A 266 -6.04 -25.58 -36.47
CA ALA A 266 -6.36 -27.00 -36.45
C ALA A 266 -7.45 -27.35 -37.47
N TRP A 267 -8.50 -26.55 -37.59
CA TRP A 267 -9.56 -26.76 -38.58
C TRP A 267 -9.03 -26.73 -40.03
N GLY A 268 -8.13 -25.79 -40.35
CA GLY A 268 -7.57 -25.68 -41.71
C GLY A 268 -6.49 -26.72 -42.05
N VAL A 269 -5.66 -27.10 -41.08
CA VAL A 269 -4.42 -27.87 -41.31
C VAL A 269 -4.61 -29.37 -41.08
N MET A 270 -5.40 -29.75 -40.07
CA MET A 270 -5.52 -31.16 -39.69
C MET A 270 -6.09 -32.06 -40.79
N PRO A 271 -7.13 -31.65 -41.55
CA PRO A 271 -7.70 -32.51 -42.60
C PRO A 271 -6.76 -32.76 -43.79
N THR A 272 -5.82 -31.85 -44.08
CA THR A 272 -4.98 -31.90 -45.29
C THR A 272 -3.55 -32.34 -45.01
N LEU A 273 -2.95 -31.81 -43.94
CA LEU A 273 -1.52 -31.93 -43.65
C LEU A 273 -1.24 -32.72 -42.35
N GLY A 274 -2.23 -32.88 -41.48
CA GLY A 274 -2.15 -33.68 -40.25
C GLY A 274 -1.42 -33.00 -39.09
N TRP A 275 -1.29 -33.75 -37.98
CA TRP A 275 -0.87 -33.22 -36.67
C TRP A 275 0.58 -32.70 -36.63
N ARG A 276 1.49 -33.27 -37.45
CA ARG A 276 2.88 -32.81 -37.52
C ARG A 276 3.00 -31.40 -38.08
N TRP A 277 2.19 -31.05 -39.08
CA TRP A 277 2.16 -29.69 -39.63
C TRP A 277 1.44 -28.70 -38.70
N LEU A 278 0.44 -29.17 -37.96
CA LEU A 278 -0.19 -28.35 -36.91
C LEU A 278 0.86 -27.93 -35.88
N LEU A 279 1.62 -28.88 -35.32
CA LEU A 279 2.74 -28.59 -34.41
C LEU A 279 3.76 -27.61 -34.99
N ALA A 280 4.09 -27.75 -36.28
CA ALA A 280 5.05 -26.86 -36.94
C ALA A 280 4.51 -25.43 -37.03
N LEU A 281 3.27 -25.27 -37.47
CA LEU A 281 2.65 -23.97 -37.69
C LEU A 281 2.30 -23.26 -36.36
N SER A 282 1.88 -24.00 -35.34
CA SER A 282 1.59 -23.45 -34.01
C SER A 282 2.83 -22.94 -33.28
N SER A 283 4.03 -23.40 -33.67
CA SER A 283 5.29 -22.87 -33.15
C SER A 283 5.69 -21.50 -33.75
N LEU A 284 5.07 -21.07 -34.86
CA LEU A 284 5.44 -19.84 -35.58
C LEU A 284 5.31 -18.55 -34.74
N PRO A 285 4.23 -18.32 -33.96
CA PRO A 285 4.15 -17.15 -33.08
C PRO A 285 5.30 -17.10 -32.07
N SER A 286 5.74 -18.25 -31.56
CA SER A 286 6.90 -18.36 -30.66
C SER A 286 8.22 -18.00 -31.35
N PHE A 287 8.37 -18.33 -32.64
CA PHE A 287 9.52 -17.85 -33.45
C PHE A 287 9.45 -16.35 -33.73
N LEU A 288 8.26 -15.78 -33.96
CA LEU A 288 8.10 -14.34 -34.13
C LEU A 288 8.57 -13.59 -32.89
N LEU A 289 8.29 -14.11 -31.69
CA LEU A 289 8.78 -13.53 -30.43
C LEU A 289 10.31 -13.52 -30.37
N LEU A 290 10.98 -14.59 -30.82
CA LEU A 290 12.44 -14.63 -30.89
C LEU A 290 13.00 -13.59 -31.87
N ILE A 291 12.33 -13.34 -33.00
CA ILE A 291 12.75 -12.30 -33.96
C ILE A 291 12.64 -10.91 -33.32
N PHE A 292 11.56 -10.65 -32.59
CA PHE A 292 11.33 -9.35 -31.95
C PHE A 292 11.98 -9.22 -30.55
N TYR A 293 12.67 -10.25 -30.05
CA TYR A 293 13.35 -10.25 -28.76
C TYR A 293 14.41 -9.14 -28.63
N PHE A 294 15.05 -8.76 -29.75
CA PHE A 294 16.02 -7.66 -29.74
C PHE A 294 15.41 -6.34 -29.26
N PHE A 295 14.10 -6.15 -29.40
CA PHE A 295 13.37 -4.96 -28.98
C PHE A 295 12.82 -5.05 -27.56
N THR A 296 12.95 -6.19 -26.86
CA THR A 296 12.41 -6.33 -25.50
C THR A 296 13.37 -5.72 -24.48
N PRO A 297 12.93 -4.71 -23.71
CA PRO A 297 13.73 -4.15 -22.63
C PRO A 297 13.78 -5.11 -21.44
N GLU A 298 14.83 -5.00 -20.64
CA GLU A 298 14.83 -5.58 -19.29
C GLU A 298 13.95 -4.73 -18.36
N SER A 299 13.47 -5.31 -17.27
CA SER A 299 12.72 -4.55 -16.28
C SER A 299 13.60 -3.46 -15.63
N PRO A 300 13.17 -2.18 -15.63
CA PRO A 300 13.86 -1.12 -14.91
C PRO A 300 13.95 -1.43 -13.40
N ARG A 301 12.95 -2.14 -12.86
CA ARG A 301 12.92 -2.52 -11.45
C ARG A 301 13.98 -3.56 -11.12
N TYR A 302 14.12 -4.59 -11.95
CA TYR A 302 15.17 -5.60 -11.82
C TYR A 302 16.57 -4.97 -11.92
N LEU A 303 16.80 -4.14 -12.95
CA LEU A 303 18.09 -3.48 -13.17
C LEU A 303 18.49 -2.59 -12.00
N CYS A 304 17.54 -1.81 -11.46
CA CYS A 304 17.77 -1.04 -10.24
C CYS A 304 18.15 -1.95 -9.07
N MET A 305 17.38 -3.01 -8.81
CA MET A 305 17.64 -3.94 -7.71
C MET A 305 19.02 -4.63 -7.79
N ASN A 306 19.54 -4.85 -9.00
CA ASN A 306 20.88 -5.39 -9.24
C ASN A 306 21.99 -4.32 -9.31
N GLY A 307 21.69 -3.06 -9.02
CA GLY A 307 22.66 -1.96 -9.00
C GLY A 307 23.03 -1.41 -10.38
N GLN A 308 22.38 -1.88 -11.45
CA GLN A 308 22.58 -1.45 -12.83
C GLN A 308 21.73 -0.22 -13.16
N LYS A 309 21.96 0.88 -12.43
CA LYS A 309 21.15 2.11 -12.50
C LYS A 309 21.19 2.81 -13.86
N THR A 310 22.35 2.83 -14.52
CA THR A 310 22.54 3.47 -15.83
C THR A 310 21.69 2.83 -16.92
N GLU A 311 21.61 1.50 -16.93
CA GLU A 311 20.78 0.77 -17.89
C GLU A 311 19.28 0.96 -17.60
N ALA A 312 18.91 0.95 -16.31
CA ALA A 312 17.53 1.23 -15.90
C ALA A 312 17.09 2.64 -16.32
N MET A 313 17.97 3.64 -16.14
CA MET A 313 17.74 5.02 -16.59
C MET A 313 17.56 5.10 -18.11
N HIS A 314 18.40 4.41 -18.88
CA HIS A 314 18.31 4.40 -20.33
C HIS A 314 16.94 3.89 -20.84
N ILE A 315 16.40 2.86 -20.20
CA ILE A 315 15.07 2.32 -20.53
C ILE A 315 13.97 3.32 -20.17
N LEU A 316 14.06 3.96 -19.01
CA LEU A 316 13.12 5.00 -18.57
C LEU A 316 13.15 6.21 -19.52
N GLU A 317 14.32 6.65 -19.98
CA GLU A 317 14.46 7.74 -20.95
C GLU A 317 13.86 7.38 -22.32
N THR A 318 14.01 6.12 -22.71
CA THR A 318 13.43 5.60 -23.95
C THR A 318 11.90 5.60 -23.86
N MET A 319 11.36 5.15 -22.72
CA MET A 319 9.93 5.20 -22.42
C MET A 319 9.41 6.64 -22.43
N ALA A 320 10.13 7.58 -21.81
CA ALA A 320 9.83 9.01 -21.81
C ALA A 320 9.74 9.61 -23.21
N ARG A 321 10.76 9.35 -24.04
CA ARG A 321 10.78 9.78 -25.44
C ARG A 321 9.60 9.23 -26.25
N MET A 322 9.30 7.94 -26.10
CA MET A 322 8.22 7.28 -26.84
C MET A 322 6.82 7.72 -26.39
N ASN A 323 6.65 7.96 -25.09
CA ASN A 323 5.39 8.43 -24.52
C ASN A 323 5.22 9.95 -24.62
N LYS A 324 6.22 10.69 -25.12
CA LYS A 324 6.24 12.16 -25.19
C LYS A 324 5.98 12.80 -23.81
N LYS A 325 6.60 12.25 -22.78
CA LYS A 325 6.48 12.72 -21.40
C LYS A 325 7.87 12.88 -20.78
N ALA A 326 8.01 13.78 -19.82
CA ALA A 326 9.28 14.01 -19.14
C ALA A 326 9.47 13.01 -17.99
N LEU A 327 10.72 12.58 -17.79
CA LEU A 327 11.10 11.86 -16.57
C LEU A 327 11.12 12.82 -15.37
N PRO A 328 10.90 12.31 -14.16
CA PRO A 328 11.20 13.06 -12.95
C PRO A 328 12.66 13.51 -12.94
N SER A 329 12.94 14.72 -12.46
CA SER A 329 14.33 15.18 -12.32
C SER A 329 15.00 14.48 -11.13
N GLY A 330 16.18 13.88 -11.37
CA GLY A 330 16.99 13.23 -10.33
C GLY A 330 17.82 12.00 -10.73
N GLU A 331 18.60 11.44 -9.80
CA GLU A 331 19.32 10.17 -9.87
C GLU A 331 18.43 9.01 -9.44
N LEU A 332 18.38 7.96 -10.25
CA LEU A 332 17.61 6.75 -9.98
C LEU A 332 18.23 5.95 -8.82
N ILE A 333 17.44 5.62 -7.79
CA ILE A 333 17.88 4.82 -6.62
C ILE A 333 17.26 3.42 -6.60
N SER A 334 17.94 2.49 -5.93
CA SER A 334 17.51 1.11 -5.76
C SER A 334 17.25 0.73 -4.31
N ASP A 335 16.23 -0.10 -4.07
CA ASP A 335 15.75 -0.46 -2.73
C ASP A 335 16.80 -1.19 -1.86
N ARG A 336 17.85 -1.80 -2.46
CA ARG A 336 18.87 -2.60 -1.75
C ARG A 336 20.00 -1.82 -1.08
N LYS A 337 20.36 -0.62 -1.56
CA LYS A 337 21.45 0.16 -0.93
C LYS A 337 21.08 0.67 0.47
N VAL A 338 19.79 0.61 0.82
CA VAL A 338 19.28 0.94 2.17
C VAL A 338 19.48 -0.22 3.16
N GLU A 339 19.60 -1.48 2.71
CA GLU A 339 19.80 -2.65 3.57
C GLU A 339 21.28 -3.04 3.73
N ALA A 340 22.11 -2.90 2.69
CA ALA A 340 23.53 -3.30 2.75
C ALA A 340 24.38 -2.37 3.64
N ASN A 341 24.11 -1.06 3.59
CA ASN A 341 24.79 -0.09 4.46
C ASN A 341 24.46 -0.28 5.95
N LYS A 342 23.38 -1.02 6.28
CA LYS A 342 23.01 -1.35 7.68
C LYS A 342 23.78 -2.53 8.26
N LEU A 343 24.40 -3.38 7.42
CA LEU A 343 25.10 -4.58 7.86
C LEU A 343 26.58 -4.32 8.09
N ASP A 344 27.22 -3.48 7.27
CA ASP A 344 28.63 -3.11 7.45
C ASP A 344 28.85 -2.20 8.69
N GLU A 345 27.82 -1.51 9.17
CA GLU A 345 27.87 -0.72 10.42
C GLU A 345 27.70 -1.58 11.70
N LEU A 346 27.29 -2.85 11.58
CA LEU A 346 27.07 -3.74 12.73
C LEU A 346 28.26 -4.65 13.08
N ASP A 347 29.26 -4.79 12.20
CA ASP A 347 30.46 -5.63 12.42
C ASP A 347 31.70 -4.83 12.87
N GLY A 348 31.54 -3.54 13.17
CA GLY A 348 32.61 -2.63 13.55
C GLY A 348 33.03 -2.63 15.02
N ASP A 349 32.55 -3.54 15.88
CA ASP A 349 32.92 -3.54 17.30
C ASP A 349 32.88 -4.94 17.93
N ASN A 350 34.00 -5.67 17.89
CA ASN A 350 34.51 -6.53 18.98
C ASN A 350 35.81 -7.25 18.58
N ASN A 351 36.93 -6.88 19.22
CA ASN A 351 38.21 -7.58 19.12
C ASN A 351 38.34 -8.66 20.21
N GLY A 352 38.88 -9.83 19.86
CA GLY A 352 39.68 -10.63 20.80
C GLY A 352 39.48 -12.16 20.84
N SER A 353 40.40 -12.85 20.16
CA SER A 353 40.98 -14.17 20.49
C SER A 353 40.38 -15.47 19.91
N GLN A 354 41.31 -16.25 19.33
CA GLN A 354 41.29 -17.66 18.95
C GLN A 354 40.52 -18.08 17.69
N SER A 355 41.23 -18.16 16.56
CA SER A 355 41.78 -19.43 16.07
C SER A 355 42.49 -19.21 14.74
N THR A 356 43.77 -19.57 14.73
CA THR A 356 44.64 -19.69 13.57
C THR A 356 44.05 -20.64 12.53
N ARG A 357 44.30 -20.30 11.25
CA ARG A 357 44.24 -21.14 10.03
C ARG A 357 43.02 -20.94 9.12
N ALA A 358 43.13 -20.00 8.19
CA ALA A 358 42.88 -20.22 6.76
C ALA A 358 43.09 -18.92 5.95
N GLU A 359 44.34 -18.50 5.77
CA GLU A 359 44.71 -17.79 4.54
C GLU A 359 45.12 -18.84 3.51
N GLN A 360 44.27 -19.05 2.50
CA GLN A 360 44.55 -19.45 1.12
C GLN A 360 43.27 -20.06 0.51
N VAL A 361 42.59 -19.30 -0.35
CA VAL A 361 42.10 -19.66 -1.70
C VAL A 361 41.08 -18.59 -2.15
N GLN A 362 41.64 -17.65 -2.91
CA GLN A 362 41.16 -17.03 -4.15
C GLN A 362 39.73 -17.30 -4.66
N GLU A 363 39.02 -16.19 -4.91
CA GLU A 363 38.10 -15.86 -6.03
C GLU A 363 37.19 -16.99 -6.57
N GLY A 364 35.90 -16.94 -6.21
CA GLY A 364 34.86 -17.77 -6.86
C GLY A 364 33.48 -17.87 -6.18
N GLY A 365 33.24 -17.19 -5.04
CA GLY A 365 32.10 -17.49 -4.16
C GLY A 365 30.87 -16.57 -4.20
N ALA A 366 30.89 -15.44 -4.93
CA ALA A 366 29.83 -14.42 -4.82
C ALA A 366 28.43 -14.89 -5.31
N SER A 367 28.39 -15.86 -6.23
CA SER A 367 27.12 -16.42 -6.75
C SER A 367 26.47 -17.43 -5.80
N PHE A 368 27.27 -18.23 -5.09
CA PHE A 368 26.76 -19.33 -4.26
C PHE A 368 26.18 -18.83 -2.94
N SER A 369 26.80 -17.81 -2.32
CA SER A 369 26.29 -17.18 -1.09
C SER A 369 24.95 -16.47 -1.32
N ALA A 370 24.81 -15.73 -2.43
CA ALA A 370 23.55 -15.08 -2.81
C ALA A 370 22.40 -16.08 -3.03
N HIS A 371 22.71 -17.28 -3.54
CA HIS A 371 21.73 -18.34 -3.77
C HIS A 371 21.25 -18.99 -2.46
N LEU A 372 22.13 -19.12 -1.47
CA LEU A 372 21.81 -19.65 -0.15
C LEU A 372 20.90 -18.69 0.64
N THR A 373 21.18 -17.38 0.58
CA THR A 373 20.38 -16.32 1.25
C THR A 373 18.98 -16.17 0.63
N SER A 374 18.84 -16.37 -0.69
CA SER A 374 17.56 -16.39 -1.40
C SER A 374 16.67 -17.57 -0.98
N LYS A 375 17.25 -18.78 -0.89
CA LYS A 375 16.52 -19.98 -0.42
C LYS A 375 15.99 -19.84 1.00
N VAL A 376 16.77 -19.26 1.91
CA VAL A 376 16.36 -19.05 3.31
C VAL A 376 15.19 -18.05 3.41
N LYS A 377 15.17 -16.99 2.59
CA LYS A 377 14.09 -15.98 2.55
C LYS A 377 12.78 -16.53 1.94
N CYS A 378 12.88 -17.41 0.94
CA CYS A 378 11.74 -18.08 0.32
C CYS A 378 11.06 -19.09 1.28
N ILE A 379 11.85 -19.90 1.97
CA ILE A 379 11.34 -20.90 2.94
C ILE A 379 10.69 -20.21 4.15
N GLY A 380 11.28 -19.11 4.66
CA GLY A 380 10.69 -18.32 5.74
C GLY A 380 9.35 -17.68 5.36
N SER A 381 9.15 -17.35 4.09
CA SER A 381 7.88 -16.78 3.59
C SER A 381 6.80 -17.84 3.38
N LEU A 382 7.18 -19.06 2.97
CA LEU A 382 6.29 -20.23 2.88
C LEU A 382 5.76 -20.65 4.25
N TYR A 383 6.61 -20.67 5.28
CA TYR A 383 6.18 -21.00 6.65
C TYR A 383 5.14 -19.99 7.19
N LYS A 384 5.28 -18.71 6.83
CA LYS A 384 4.31 -17.66 7.20
C LYS A 384 2.94 -17.83 6.53
N LEU A 385 2.87 -18.39 5.32
CA LEU A 385 1.58 -18.70 4.66
C LEU A 385 0.79 -19.80 5.38
N LEU A 386 1.48 -20.68 6.10
CA LEU A 386 0.91 -21.74 6.93
C LEU A 386 0.73 -21.34 8.40
N SER A 387 0.92 -20.06 8.72
CA SER A 387 0.65 -19.52 10.06
C SER A 387 -0.83 -19.64 10.42
N ARG A 388 -1.13 -19.68 11.74
CA ARG A 388 -2.49 -19.85 12.26
C ARG A 388 -3.48 -18.79 11.76
N GLU A 389 -3.00 -17.60 11.41
CA GLU A 389 -3.79 -16.48 10.88
C GLU A 389 -4.15 -16.65 9.40
N LEU A 390 -3.23 -17.19 8.59
CA LEU A 390 -3.38 -17.27 7.13
C LEU A 390 -3.75 -18.66 6.61
N ILE A 391 -3.53 -19.73 7.38
CA ILE A 391 -3.68 -21.11 6.94
C ILE A 391 -5.06 -21.41 6.34
N ARG A 392 -6.14 -20.89 6.93
CA ARG A 392 -7.50 -21.07 6.40
C ARG A 392 -7.64 -20.44 5.02
N THR A 393 -7.18 -19.20 4.86
CA THR A 393 -7.20 -18.47 3.59
C THR A 393 -6.35 -19.17 2.54
N THR A 394 -5.13 -19.57 2.91
CA THR A 394 -4.17 -20.23 2.03
C THR A 394 -4.72 -21.55 1.50
N LEU A 395 -5.27 -22.41 2.38
CA LEU A 395 -5.85 -23.70 1.97
C LEU A 395 -7.07 -23.53 1.07
N LEU A 396 -7.96 -22.58 1.37
CA LEU A 396 -9.13 -22.31 0.53
C LEU A 396 -8.73 -21.79 -0.85
N LEU A 397 -7.71 -20.93 -0.94
CA LEU A 397 -7.17 -20.48 -2.22
C LEU A 397 -6.52 -21.62 -3.00
N TRP A 398 -5.79 -22.52 -2.34
CA TRP A 398 -5.21 -23.69 -3.01
C TRP A 398 -6.28 -24.58 -3.63
N ILE A 399 -7.38 -24.84 -2.89
CA ILE A 399 -8.55 -25.56 -3.43
C ILE A 399 -9.14 -24.78 -4.62
N GLY A 400 -9.28 -23.46 -4.49
CA GLY A 400 -9.77 -22.58 -5.54
C GLY A 400 -8.96 -22.67 -6.84
N PHE A 401 -7.64 -22.52 -6.76
CA PHE A 401 -6.74 -22.56 -7.92
C PHE A 401 -6.66 -23.96 -8.52
N PHE A 402 -6.56 -25.00 -7.69
CA PHE A 402 -6.57 -26.39 -8.13
C PHE A 402 -7.86 -26.68 -8.93
N GLY A 403 -9.02 -26.38 -8.35
CA GLY A 403 -10.30 -26.71 -8.96
C GLY A 403 -10.64 -25.88 -10.20
N ASN A 404 -10.28 -24.59 -10.22
CA ASN A 404 -10.46 -23.76 -11.42
C ASN A 404 -9.57 -24.23 -12.56
N ALA A 405 -8.28 -24.51 -12.30
CA ALA A 405 -7.39 -25.01 -13.33
C ALA A 405 -7.82 -26.41 -13.82
N PHE A 406 -8.22 -27.29 -12.90
CA PHE A 406 -8.72 -28.62 -13.22
C PHE A 406 -9.94 -28.55 -14.15
N SER A 407 -10.91 -27.69 -13.80
CA SER A 407 -12.13 -27.50 -14.59
C SER A 407 -11.85 -26.84 -15.93
N TYR A 408 -10.99 -25.82 -15.97
CA TYR A 408 -10.69 -25.05 -17.18
C TYR A 408 -10.04 -25.93 -18.25
N TYR A 409 -8.92 -26.59 -17.92
CA TYR A 409 -8.24 -27.49 -18.85
C TYR A 409 -9.10 -28.72 -19.16
N GLY A 410 -9.94 -29.14 -18.23
CA GLY A 410 -10.83 -30.29 -18.39
C GLY A 410 -11.91 -30.05 -19.41
N VAL A 411 -12.59 -28.90 -19.36
CA VAL A 411 -13.61 -28.53 -20.35
C VAL A 411 -13.02 -28.46 -21.76
N ILE A 412 -11.78 -27.98 -21.91
CA ILE A 412 -11.07 -27.98 -23.20
C ILE A 412 -10.87 -29.42 -23.72
N LEU A 413 -10.36 -30.32 -22.89
CA LEU A 413 -10.12 -31.72 -23.28
C LEU A 413 -11.40 -32.54 -23.43
N LEU A 414 -12.44 -32.23 -22.65
CA LEU A 414 -13.77 -32.84 -22.74
C LEU A 414 -14.42 -32.55 -24.09
N THR A 415 -14.23 -31.34 -24.61
CA THR A 415 -14.75 -30.95 -25.93
C THR A 415 -14.21 -31.88 -27.01
N SER A 416 -12.91 -32.17 -27.01
CA SER A 416 -12.35 -33.06 -28.02
C SER A 416 -12.64 -34.54 -27.76
N SER A 417 -12.62 -34.96 -26.49
CA SER A 417 -12.76 -36.37 -26.13
C SER A 417 -14.20 -36.88 -26.28
N LEU A 418 -15.21 -36.07 -25.93
CA LEU A 418 -16.62 -36.47 -26.03
C LEU A 418 -17.13 -36.45 -27.47
N THR A 419 -16.67 -35.51 -28.30
CA THR A 419 -17.04 -35.43 -29.72
C THR A 419 -16.36 -36.54 -30.54
N ASP A 420 -15.13 -36.97 -30.22
CA ASP A 420 -14.45 -38.10 -30.88
C ASP A 420 -15.07 -39.48 -30.50
N GLN A 421 -15.81 -39.56 -29.38
CA GLN A 421 -16.22 -40.84 -28.78
C GLN A 421 -17.50 -41.46 -29.33
N ASP A 422 -18.38 -40.68 -29.96
CA ASP A 422 -19.68 -41.18 -30.44
C ASP A 422 -19.56 -42.33 -31.47
N SER A 423 -18.36 -42.52 -32.06
CA SER A 423 -18.03 -43.59 -33.00
C SER A 423 -17.40 -44.84 -32.37
N LYS A 424 -16.53 -44.73 -31.35
CA LYS A 424 -15.63 -45.82 -30.90
C LYS A 424 -16.21 -46.78 -29.86
N CYS A 425 -16.85 -46.31 -28.79
CA CYS A 425 -17.42 -47.19 -27.75
C CYS A 425 -18.77 -47.83 -28.18
N ARG A 426 -19.32 -47.42 -29.34
CA ARG A 426 -20.59 -47.94 -29.90
C ARG A 426 -20.44 -48.99 -31.00
N SER A 427 -19.30 -49.07 -31.70
CA SER A 427 -19.14 -49.92 -32.88
C SER A 427 -18.08 -51.00 -32.71
N VAL A 428 -18.53 -52.22 -32.40
CA VAL A 428 -17.77 -53.45 -32.68
C VAL A 428 -17.94 -53.90 -34.15
N ASN A 429 -18.78 -53.25 -34.95
CA ASN A 429 -18.97 -53.61 -36.37
C ASN A 429 -19.47 -52.43 -37.22
N SER A 430 -18.56 -51.71 -37.88
CA SER A 430 -18.68 -51.36 -39.31
C SER A 430 -17.56 -50.41 -39.74
N HIS A 431 -16.81 -50.80 -40.77
CA HIS A 431 -15.98 -49.91 -41.55
C HIS A 431 -16.87 -48.99 -42.40
N LYS A 432 -17.06 -47.73 -41.99
CA LYS A 432 -17.47 -46.65 -42.89
C LYS A 432 -16.58 -45.43 -42.67
N LYS A 433 -15.70 -45.17 -43.63
CA LYS A 433 -15.02 -43.88 -43.83
C LYS A 433 -16.07 -42.86 -44.30
N SER A 434 -16.40 -41.85 -43.51
CA SER A 434 -17.05 -40.63 -44.03
C SER A 434 -16.94 -39.46 -43.05
N ASN A 435 -16.36 -38.33 -43.49
CA ASN A 435 -16.50 -36.95 -42.97
C ASN A 435 -16.34 -36.64 -41.46
N GLU A 436 -15.91 -37.59 -40.63
CA GLU A 436 -15.86 -37.45 -39.15
C GLU A 436 -14.88 -36.38 -38.62
N GLY A 437 -13.85 -35.98 -39.39
CA GLY A 437 -12.85 -35.01 -38.91
C GLY A 437 -13.33 -33.57 -38.79
N ASN A 438 -14.32 -33.14 -39.57
CA ASN A 438 -14.69 -31.70 -39.66
C ASN A 438 -15.49 -31.19 -38.45
N HIS A 439 -16.08 -32.10 -37.67
CA HIS A 439 -16.95 -31.79 -36.54
C HIS A 439 -16.17 -31.45 -35.27
N LEU A 440 -15.09 -32.20 -34.99
CA LEU A 440 -14.22 -31.99 -33.82
C LEU A 440 -13.61 -30.58 -33.77
N TYR A 441 -12.99 -30.13 -34.87
CA TYR A 441 -12.31 -28.84 -34.92
C TYR A 441 -13.31 -27.68 -34.81
N LYS A 442 -14.48 -27.85 -35.41
CA LYS A 442 -15.60 -26.91 -35.31
C LYS A 442 -16.08 -26.77 -33.87
N ASP A 443 -16.24 -27.86 -33.13
CA ASP A 443 -16.70 -27.82 -31.73
C ASP A 443 -15.71 -27.11 -30.81
N VAL A 444 -14.41 -27.41 -30.93
CA VAL A 444 -13.38 -26.72 -30.14
C VAL A 444 -13.29 -25.24 -30.50
N PHE A 445 -13.45 -24.87 -31.78
CA PHE A 445 -13.53 -23.48 -32.20
C PHE A 445 -14.74 -22.76 -31.57
N ILE A 446 -15.92 -23.39 -31.61
CA ILE A 446 -17.14 -22.83 -31.02
C ILE A 446 -16.96 -22.66 -29.51
N THR A 447 -16.49 -23.67 -28.78
CA THR A 447 -16.33 -23.55 -27.33
C THR A 447 -15.24 -22.55 -26.94
N SER A 448 -14.19 -22.36 -27.74
CA SER A 448 -13.17 -21.32 -27.48
C SER A 448 -13.72 -19.89 -27.58
N LEU A 449 -14.74 -19.65 -28.41
CA LEU A 449 -15.42 -18.34 -28.46
C LEU A 449 -16.14 -17.99 -27.15
N ALA A 450 -16.44 -18.98 -26.30
CA ALA A 450 -17.12 -18.81 -25.02
C ALA A 450 -16.28 -18.02 -23.99
N GLU A 451 -14.96 -17.95 -24.16
CA GLU A 451 -14.09 -17.23 -23.24
C GLU A 451 -14.35 -15.71 -23.26
N LEU A 452 -14.67 -15.15 -24.43
CA LEU A 452 -14.94 -13.72 -24.61
C LEU A 452 -16.14 -13.23 -23.77
N PRO A 453 -17.35 -13.83 -23.89
CA PRO A 453 -18.47 -13.46 -23.03
C PRO A 453 -18.20 -13.80 -21.56
N GLY A 454 -17.37 -14.82 -21.25
CA GLY A 454 -16.98 -15.15 -19.88
C GLY A 454 -16.20 -14.02 -19.19
N LEU A 455 -15.23 -13.43 -19.90
CA LEU A 455 -14.47 -12.27 -19.41
C LEU A 455 -15.35 -11.05 -19.17
N ILE A 456 -16.27 -10.76 -20.09
CA ILE A 456 -17.23 -9.64 -19.97
C ILE A 456 -18.18 -9.87 -18.79
N LEU A 457 -18.73 -11.08 -18.66
CA LEU A 457 -19.65 -11.43 -17.59
C LEU A 457 -18.98 -11.35 -16.22
N ALA A 458 -17.72 -11.79 -16.11
CA ALA A 458 -16.93 -11.65 -14.89
C ALA A 458 -16.72 -10.18 -14.51
N ALA A 459 -16.32 -9.33 -15.46
CA ALA A 459 -16.15 -7.90 -15.21
C ALA A 459 -17.43 -7.25 -14.66
N LEU A 460 -18.59 -7.56 -15.26
CA LEU A 460 -19.88 -7.04 -14.83
C LEU A 460 -20.32 -7.55 -13.44
N LEU A 461 -20.08 -8.83 -13.14
CA LEU A 461 -20.52 -9.43 -11.87
C LEU A 461 -19.60 -9.09 -10.70
N VAL A 462 -18.30 -8.99 -10.92
CA VAL A 462 -17.33 -8.58 -9.88
C VAL A 462 -17.70 -7.23 -9.29
N ASP A 463 -18.16 -6.30 -10.13
CA ASP A 463 -18.61 -4.99 -9.70
C ASP A 463 -20.03 -5.02 -9.13
N LYS A 464 -20.92 -5.92 -9.57
CA LYS A 464 -22.32 -5.96 -9.09
C LYS A 464 -22.51 -6.73 -7.78
N ILE A 465 -21.95 -7.94 -7.68
CA ILE A 465 -22.21 -8.86 -6.56
C ILE A 465 -20.96 -9.21 -5.74
N GLY A 466 -19.79 -8.75 -6.16
CA GLY A 466 -18.53 -8.93 -5.45
C GLY A 466 -17.74 -10.15 -5.94
N ARG A 467 -16.45 -10.21 -5.57
CA ARG A 467 -15.49 -11.17 -6.12
C ARG A 467 -15.81 -12.58 -5.64
N LYS A 468 -16.10 -12.73 -4.35
CA LYS A 468 -16.36 -14.03 -3.70
C LYS A 468 -17.61 -14.68 -4.27
N LEU A 469 -18.70 -13.92 -4.35
CA LEU A 469 -19.97 -14.43 -4.87
C LEU A 469 -19.91 -14.67 -6.39
N THR A 470 -19.13 -13.87 -7.14
CA THR A 470 -18.89 -14.12 -8.57
C THR A 470 -18.20 -15.46 -8.80
N ILE A 471 -17.12 -15.76 -8.07
CA ILE A 471 -16.43 -17.05 -8.17
C ILE A 471 -17.39 -18.21 -7.82
N ALA A 472 -18.11 -18.11 -6.70
CA ALA A 472 -19.03 -19.15 -6.26
C ALA A 472 -20.15 -19.40 -7.28
N THR A 473 -20.85 -18.35 -7.72
CA THR A 473 -21.97 -18.44 -8.68
C THR A 473 -21.51 -19.02 -10.02
N MET A 474 -20.33 -18.63 -10.50
CA MET A 474 -19.75 -19.18 -11.72
C MET A 474 -19.38 -20.66 -11.60
N MET A 475 -18.85 -21.08 -10.45
CA MET A 475 -18.57 -22.51 -10.21
C MET A 475 -19.86 -23.34 -10.10
N PHE A 476 -20.88 -22.87 -9.40
CA PHE A 476 -22.17 -23.59 -9.35
C PHE A 476 -22.90 -23.60 -10.70
N ALA A 477 -22.77 -22.54 -11.50
CA ALA A 477 -23.27 -22.55 -12.87
C ALA A 477 -22.53 -23.58 -13.73
N THR A 478 -21.21 -23.69 -13.58
CA THR A 478 -20.39 -24.74 -14.23
C THR A 478 -20.89 -26.13 -13.87
N PHE A 479 -21.12 -26.40 -12.58
CA PHE A 479 -21.70 -27.66 -12.08
C PHE A 479 -23.04 -27.97 -12.77
N ALA A 480 -23.94 -26.99 -12.86
CA ALA A 480 -25.24 -27.17 -13.51
C ALA A 480 -25.13 -27.51 -15.01
N PHE A 481 -24.14 -26.96 -15.72
CA PHE A 481 -23.94 -27.23 -17.16
C PHE A 481 -23.21 -28.54 -17.44
N LEU A 482 -22.34 -29.01 -16.54
CA LEU A 482 -21.64 -30.27 -16.72
C LEU A 482 -22.50 -31.49 -16.33
N MET A 483 -23.42 -31.35 -15.37
CA MET A 483 -24.20 -32.46 -14.82
C MET A 483 -24.98 -33.28 -15.87
N PRO A 484 -25.64 -32.66 -16.88
CA PRO A 484 -26.34 -33.42 -17.91
C PRO A 484 -25.44 -34.31 -18.78
N LEU A 485 -24.11 -34.08 -18.78
CA LEU A 485 -23.14 -34.85 -19.56
C LEU A 485 -22.86 -36.25 -18.97
N ILE A 486 -23.32 -36.54 -17.74
CA ILE A 486 -23.28 -37.88 -17.14
C ILE A 486 -24.04 -38.88 -18.03
N PHE A 487 -25.16 -38.44 -18.60
CA PHE A 487 -25.96 -39.23 -19.54
C PHE A 487 -25.50 -38.97 -20.97
N HIS A 488 -25.84 -39.90 -21.87
CA HIS A 488 -25.60 -39.71 -23.28
C HIS A 488 -26.49 -38.57 -23.82
N GLN A 489 -25.88 -37.62 -24.53
CA GLN A 489 -26.52 -36.43 -25.07
C GLN A 489 -26.23 -36.34 -26.58
N LYS A 490 -27.05 -35.57 -27.31
CA LYS A 490 -26.77 -35.26 -28.71
C LYS A 490 -25.54 -34.36 -28.83
N GLU A 491 -24.77 -34.50 -29.90
CA GLU A 491 -23.56 -33.71 -30.22
C GLU A 491 -23.79 -32.19 -30.01
N PHE A 492 -24.84 -31.62 -30.60
CA PHE A 492 -25.19 -30.21 -30.42
C PHE A 492 -25.39 -29.80 -28.95
N THR A 493 -26.04 -30.65 -28.16
CA THR A 493 -26.27 -30.41 -26.74
C THR A 493 -24.97 -30.46 -25.95
N ILE A 494 -24.05 -31.37 -26.29
CA ILE A 494 -22.73 -31.46 -25.66
C ILE A 494 -21.94 -30.16 -25.91
N THR A 495 -21.84 -29.72 -27.17
CA THR A 495 -21.13 -28.50 -27.53
C THR A 495 -21.74 -27.27 -26.85
N ALA A 496 -23.07 -27.17 -26.78
CA ALA A 496 -23.76 -26.06 -26.10
C ALA A 496 -23.50 -26.03 -24.58
N LEU A 497 -23.55 -27.19 -23.92
CA LEU A 497 -23.28 -27.29 -22.48
C LEU A 497 -21.82 -26.96 -22.15
N LEU A 498 -20.87 -27.46 -22.95
CA LEU A 498 -19.45 -27.16 -22.78
C LEU A 498 -19.13 -25.69 -23.10
N PHE A 499 -19.82 -25.08 -24.06
CA PHE A 499 -19.74 -23.64 -24.33
C PHE A 499 -20.13 -22.86 -23.08
N CYS A 500 -21.31 -23.11 -22.50
CA CYS A 500 -21.77 -22.42 -21.29
C CYS A 500 -20.88 -22.68 -20.08
N ALA A 501 -20.43 -23.92 -19.87
CA ALA A 501 -19.47 -24.25 -18.80
C ALA A 501 -18.17 -23.45 -18.95
N ARG A 502 -17.66 -23.31 -20.18
CA ARG A 502 -16.43 -22.55 -20.47
C ARG A 502 -16.59 -21.05 -20.22
N ILE A 503 -17.75 -20.45 -20.49
CA ILE A 503 -18.05 -19.06 -20.09
C ILE A 503 -17.82 -18.89 -18.58
N CYS A 504 -18.43 -19.76 -17.78
CA CYS A 504 -18.44 -19.64 -16.34
C CYS A 504 -17.06 -19.93 -15.73
N VAL A 505 -16.38 -20.98 -16.18
CA VAL A 505 -15.04 -21.31 -15.67
C VAL A 505 -14.03 -20.22 -15.98
N THR A 506 -14.05 -19.66 -17.20
CA THR A 506 -13.17 -18.54 -17.57
C THR A 506 -13.44 -17.32 -16.71
N GLY A 507 -14.72 -16.99 -16.45
CA GLY A 507 -15.04 -15.87 -15.57
C GLY A 507 -14.57 -16.07 -14.13
N SER A 508 -14.67 -17.30 -13.62
CA SER A 508 -14.21 -17.67 -12.28
C SER A 508 -12.69 -17.61 -12.12
N ILE A 509 -11.92 -18.18 -13.07
CA ILE A 509 -10.46 -18.20 -12.99
C ILE A 509 -9.85 -16.79 -13.10
N THR A 510 -10.42 -15.92 -13.93
CA THR A 510 -10.02 -14.51 -14.03
C THR A 510 -10.32 -13.76 -12.74
N THR A 511 -11.50 -13.96 -12.15
CA THR A 511 -11.88 -13.32 -10.87
C THR A 511 -11.00 -13.81 -9.72
N LEU A 512 -10.72 -15.12 -9.65
CA LEU A 512 -9.85 -15.71 -8.63
C LEU A 512 -8.42 -15.17 -8.73
N SER A 513 -7.93 -14.93 -9.95
CA SER A 513 -6.60 -14.35 -10.18
C SER A 513 -6.49 -12.90 -9.72
N ILE A 514 -7.60 -12.15 -9.68
CA ILE A 514 -7.69 -10.79 -9.11
C ILE A 514 -7.83 -10.85 -7.58
N TYR A 515 -8.68 -11.75 -7.08
CA TYR A 515 -9.00 -11.88 -5.66
C TYR A 515 -7.81 -12.34 -4.80
N ALA A 516 -7.01 -13.27 -5.31
CA ALA A 516 -5.87 -13.85 -4.58
C ALA A 516 -4.80 -12.84 -4.13
N PRO A 517 -4.35 -11.88 -4.95
CA PRO A 517 -3.44 -10.82 -4.48
C PRO A 517 -4.13 -9.78 -3.58
N GLU A 518 -5.45 -9.57 -3.67
CA GLU A 518 -6.19 -8.63 -2.81
C GLU A 518 -6.30 -9.12 -1.35
N ILE A 519 -6.41 -10.43 -1.14
CA ILE A 519 -6.62 -11.01 0.19
C ILE A 519 -5.32 -11.24 0.99
N TYR A 520 -4.20 -11.49 0.30
CA TYR A 520 -2.93 -11.67 1.00
C TYR A 520 -2.33 -10.31 1.44
N PRO A 521 -1.80 -10.23 2.68
CA PRO A 521 -1.04 -9.07 3.13
C PRO A 521 0.14 -8.75 2.20
N THR A 522 0.48 -7.47 2.05
CA THR A 522 1.51 -6.96 1.13
C THR A 522 2.84 -7.73 1.19
N PHE A 523 3.29 -8.12 2.38
CA PHE A 523 4.59 -8.78 2.59
C PHE A 523 4.63 -10.28 2.20
N VAL A 524 3.47 -10.95 2.01
CA VAL A 524 3.39 -12.36 1.54
C VAL A 524 2.62 -12.52 0.24
N ARG A 525 2.08 -11.42 -0.31
CA ARG A 525 1.18 -11.41 -1.47
C ARG A 525 1.71 -12.17 -2.69
N SER A 526 2.92 -11.86 -3.12
CA SER A 526 3.51 -12.46 -4.32
C SER A 526 3.77 -13.96 -4.14
N THR A 527 4.35 -14.35 -3.00
CA THR A 527 4.60 -15.77 -2.68
C THR A 527 3.30 -16.55 -2.53
N GLY A 528 2.30 -15.99 -1.85
CA GLY A 528 0.98 -16.61 -1.67
C GLY A 528 0.26 -16.86 -2.99
N PHE A 529 0.27 -15.89 -3.90
CA PHE A 529 -0.27 -16.04 -5.25
C PHE A 529 0.51 -17.08 -6.07
N GLY A 530 1.85 -17.01 -6.06
CA GLY A 530 2.70 -17.93 -6.81
C GLY A 530 2.51 -19.40 -6.40
N VAL A 531 2.47 -19.68 -5.09
CA VAL A 531 2.23 -21.04 -4.58
C VAL A 531 0.82 -21.52 -4.91
N ALA A 532 -0.19 -20.66 -4.78
CA ALA A 532 -1.56 -21.00 -5.17
C ALA A 532 -1.67 -21.32 -6.68
N ASN A 533 -0.99 -20.54 -7.54
CA ASN A 533 -0.94 -20.81 -8.97
C ASN A 533 -0.24 -22.15 -9.30
N SER A 534 0.82 -22.51 -8.58
CA SER A 534 1.47 -23.83 -8.70
C SER A 534 0.51 -24.98 -8.35
N MET A 535 -0.34 -24.81 -7.33
CA MET A 535 -1.40 -25.77 -7.04
C MET A 535 -2.39 -25.93 -8.20
N GLY A 536 -2.67 -24.84 -8.94
CA GLY A 536 -3.42 -24.90 -10.19
C GLY A 536 -2.78 -25.80 -11.25
N LYS A 537 -1.44 -25.77 -11.39
CA LYS A 537 -0.73 -26.65 -12.35
C LYS A 537 -0.82 -28.13 -11.97
N ILE A 538 -0.89 -28.46 -10.69
CA ILE A 538 -1.19 -29.84 -10.22
C ILE A 538 -2.59 -30.26 -10.69
N GLY A 539 -3.59 -29.37 -10.62
CA GLY A 539 -4.90 -29.59 -11.22
C GLY A 539 -4.80 -29.92 -12.71
N GLY A 540 -4.00 -29.15 -13.46
CA GLY A 540 -3.70 -29.42 -14.88
C GLY A 540 -3.04 -30.77 -15.15
N ILE A 541 -2.19 -31.29 -14.27
CA ILE A 541 -1.55 -32.62 -14.44
C ILE A 541 -2.58 -33.75 -14.30
N ILE A 542 -3.49 -33.65 -13.35
CA ILE A 542 -4.48 -34.69 -13.02
C ILE A 542 -5.63 -34.71 -14.03
N THR A 543 -6.00 -33.54 -14.55
CA THR A 543 -7.17 -33.35 -15.42
C THR A 543 -7.20 -34.25 -16.66
N PRO A 544 -6.11 -34.40 -17.45
CA PRO A 544 -6.12 -35.26 -18.61
C PRO A 544 -6.21 -36.75 -18.26
N LEU A 545 -5.66 -37.17 -17.12
CA LEU A 545 -5.77 -38.56 -16.65
C LEU A 545 -7.23 -38.94 -16.39
N VAL A 546 -8.00 -38.00 -15.82
CA VAL A 546 -9.44 -38.15 -15.61
C VAL A 546 -10.21 -38.01 -16.92
N THR A 547 -9.92 -36.98 -17.71
CA THR A 547 -10.70 -36.65 -18.91
C THR A 547 -10.43 -37.62 -20.04
N VAL A 548 -9.19 -37.78 -20.46
CA VAL A 548 -8.83 -38.63 -21.59
C VAL A 548 -8.77 -40.09 -21.15
N GLY A 549 -8.13 -40.37 -20.00
CA GLY A 549 -7.91 -41.74 -19.54
C GLY A 549 -9.20 -42.50 -19.20
N LEU A 550 -10.13 -41.89 -18.45
CA LEU A 550 -11.39 -42.55 -18.08
C LEU A 550 -12.42 -42.52 -19.20
N ILE A 551 -12.50 -41.44 -19.97
CA ILE A 551 -13.47 -41.35 -21.07
C ILE A 551 -13.11 -42.36 -22.14
N ASP A 552 -11.87 -42.39 -22.63
CA ASP A 552 -11.45 -43.37 -23.66
C ASP A 552 -11.49 -44.82 -23.14
N GLY A 553 -11.43 -45.04 -21.82
CA GLY A 553 -11.73 -46.32 -21.17
C GLY A 553 -13.23 -46.68 -21.09
N CYS A 554 -14.09 -45.96 -21.81
CA CYS A 554 -15.56 -46.04 -21.80
C CYS A 554 -16.21 -45.86 -20.39
N HIS A 555 -15.57 -45.11 -19.49
CA HIS A 555 -16.09 -44.77 -18.15
C HIS A 555 -16.54 -43.30 -18.06
N ARG A 556 -17.30 -42.81 -19.06
CA ARG A 556 -17.78 -41.42 -19.17
C ARG A 556 -18.46 -40.89 -17.89
N ALA A 557 -19.41 -41.64 -17.33
CA ALA A 557 -20.15 -41.20 -16.16
C ALA A 557 -19.21 -40.97 -14.96
N ALA A 558 -18.21 -41.83 -14.76
CA ALA A 558 -17.23 -41.69 -13.69
C ALA A 558 -16.37 -40.43 -13.87
N ALA A 559 -15.92 -40.14 -15.09
CA ALA A 559 -15.13 -38.94 -15.39
C ALA A 559 -15.91 -37.66 -15.06
N VAL A 560 -17.15 -37.54 -15.53
CA VAL A 560 -17.99 -36.36 -15.26
C VAL A 560 -18.31 -36.21 -13.77
N ILE A 561 -18.58 -37.31 -13.05
CA ILE A 561 -18.81 -37.26 -11.59
C ILE A 561 -17.58 -36.69 -10.85
N VAL A 562 -16.36 -37.04 -11.26
CA VAL A 562 -15.14 -36.47 -10.66
C VAL A 562 -15.08 -34.95 -10.90
N PHE A 563 -15.44 -34.49 -12.11
CA PHE A 563 -15.55 -33.05 -12.40
C PHE A 563 -16.58 -32.36 -11.52
N GLU A 564 -17.78 -32.94 -11.38
CA GLU A 564 -18.83 -32.37 -10.52
C GLU A 564 -18.37 -32.22 -9.06
N CYS A 565 -17.70 -33.23 -8.51
CA CYS A 565 -17.17 -33.17 -7.15
C CYS A 565 -16.15 -32.03 -7.00
N VAL A 566 -15.20 -31.89 -7.92
CA VAL A 566 -14.16 -30.84 -7.86
C VAL A 566 -14.77 -29.45 -8.01
N VAL A 567 -15.68 -29.26 -8.97
CA VAL A 567 -16.37 -27.97 -9.20
C VAL A 567 -17.22 -27.57 -7.99
N PHE A 568 -17.97 -28.52 -7.42
CA PHE A 568 -18.80 -28.29 -6.24
C PHE A 568 -17.97 -27.89 -5.02
N LEU A 569 -16.88 -28.63 -4.74
CA LEU A 569 -15.96 -28.31 -3.64
C LEU A 569 -15.30 -26.94 -3.83
N THR A 570 -15.01 -26.56 -5.08
CA THR A 570 -14.45 -25.24 -5.41
C THR A 570 -15.46 -24.12 -5.19
N GLY A 571 -16.71 -24.31 -5.60
CA GLY A 571 -17.81 -23.37 -5.31
C GLY A 571 -18.06 -23.22 -3.80
N LEU A 572 -18.01 -24.33 -3.05
CA LEU A 572 -18.14 -24.30 -1.60
C LEU A 572 -16.95 -23.59 -0.93
N ALA A 573 -15.72 -23.86 -1.37
CA ALA A 573 -14.52 -23.18 -0.89
C ALA A 573 -14.60 -21.66 -1.13
N ALA A 574 -15.12 -21.23 -2.29
CA ALA A 574 -15.36 -19.83 -2.59
C ALA A 574 -16.37 -19.18 -1.63
N ILE A 575 -17.48 -19.87 -1.29
CA ILE A 575 -18.42 -19.39 -0.25
C ILE A 575 -17.74 -19.29 1.13
N LEU A 576 -16.76 -20.13 1.42
CA LEU A 576 -16.06 -20.16 2.70
C LEU A 576 -14.88 -19.19 2.80
N PHE A 577 -14.55 -18.47 1.72
CA PHE A 577 -13.53 -17.42 1.75
C PHE A 577 -13.83 -16.38 2.85
N PRO A 578 -12.82 -15.92 3.60
CA PRO A 578 -13.06 -15.19 4.83
C PRO A 578 -13.53 -13.74 4.64
N VAL A 579 -13.22 -13.11 3.50
CA VAL A 579 -13.46 -11.67 3.26
C VAL A 579 -14.01 -11.45 1.85
N GLU A 580 -14.97 -10.55 1.68
CA GLU A 580 -15.36 -10.04 0.35
C GLU A 580 -14.57 -8.75 0.07
N THR A 581 -13.93 -8.64 -1.10
CA THR A 581 -13.03 -7.51 -1.42
C THR A 581 -13.72 -6.37 -2.18
N LYS A 582 -15.01 -6.52 -2.54
CA LYS A 582 -15.80 -5.47 -3.21
C LYS A 582 -16.09 -4.27 -2.28
N GLY A 583 -15.76 -3.06 -2.75
CA GLY A 583 -16.13 -1.80 -2.08
C GLY A 583 -15.52 -1.65 -0.68
N TYR A 584 -14.46 -2.39 -0.40
CA TYR A 584 -13.73 -2.32 0.86
C TYR A 584 -13.14 -0.93 1.00
N ALA A 585 -13.53 -0.17 2.04
CA ALA A 585 -12.78 0.99 2.50
C ALA A 585 -11.49 0.50 3.20
N ASN A 586 -10.63 -0.17 2.43
CA ASN A 586 -9.33 -0.61 2.89
C ASN A 586 -8.49 0.65 3.12
N GLY A 587 -8.46 1.14 4.36
CA GLY A 587 -7.67 2.32 4.71
C GLY A 587 -8.31 3.28 5.71
N ILE A 588 -9.65 3.34 5.82
CA ILE A 588 -10.31 4.39 6.63
C ILE A 588 -10.85 3.82 7.94
N GLY A 589 -10.32 4.32 9.05
CA GLY A 589 -10.88 4.19 10.38
C GLY A 589 -11.48 5.49 10.91
N VAL A 590 -12.00 5.45 12.12
CA VAL A 590 -12.48 6.66 12.83
C VAL A 590 -11.98 6.68 14.27
N ASN A 591 -11.81 7.87 14.81
CA ASN A 591 -11.54 8.11 16.21
C ASN A 591 -12.88 8.19 16.96
N TRP A 592 -13.10 7.27 17.90
CA TRP A 592 -14.27 7.28 18.76
C TRP A 592 -13.90 7.97 20.08
N GLY A 593 -14.22 9.26 20.13
CA GLY A 593 -14.13 10.11 21.31
C GLY A 593 -15.30 9.90 22.28
N ILE A 594 -15.03 10.11 23.57
CA ILE A 594 -15.99 9.85 24.66
C ILE A 594 -16.19 11.07 25.57
N GLN A 595 -15.57 12.22 25.24
CA GLN A 595 -15.64 13.43 26.06
C GLN A 595 -16.94 14.19 25.74
N ALA A 596 -18.08 13.57 26.08
CA ALA A 596 -19.40 14.14 25.89
C ALA A 596 -20.20 14.14 27.21
N SER A 597 -20.97 15.20 27.46
CA SER A 597 -21.85 15.33 28.62
C SER A 597 -22.99 14.30 28.57
N HIS A 598 -23.47 14.00 27.36
CA HIS A 598 -24.55 13.07 27.07
C HIS A 598 -24.15 12.10 25.94
N PRO A 599 -23.28 11.12 26.22
CA PRO A 599 -22.74 10.25 25.19
C PRO A 599 -23.80 9.30 24.62
N LEU A 600 -23.70 9.01 23.32
CA LEU A 600 -24.50 7.97 22.70
C LEU A 600 -24.18 6.58 23.29
N PRO A 601 -25.19 5.70 23.46
CA PRO A 601 -24.97 4.32 23.84
C PRO A 601 -23.97 3.61 22.91
N PRO A 602 -22.94 2.91 23.44
CA PRO A 602 -21.95 2.21 22.63
C PRO A 602 -22.53 1.21 21.62
N SER A 603 -23.68 0.60 21.92
CA SER A 603 -24.36 -0.31 20.99
C SER A 603 -24.85 0.39 19.73
N ILE A 604 -25.43 1.60 19.86
CA ILE A 604 -25.86 2.43 18.73
C ILE A 604 -24.65 2.82 17.89
N LEU A 605 -23.53 3.18 18.54
CA LEU A 605 -22.30 3.54 17.84
C LEU A 605 -21.69 2.37 17.07
N VAL A 606 -21.68 1.16 17.64
CA VAL A 606 -21.24 -0.04 16.93
C VAL A 606 -22.14 -0.38 15.75
N GLU A 607 -23.46 -0.23 15.89
CA GLU A 607 -24.39 -0.42 14.77
C GLU A 607 -24.14 0.62 13.66
N MET A 608 -23.94 1.88 14.03
CA MET A 608 -23.61 2.95 13.10
C MET A 608 -22.27 2.72 12.39
N LEU A 609 -21.24 2.23 13.08
CA LEU A 609 -19.97 1.84 12.46
C LEU A 609 -20.19 0.74 11.40
N LYS A 610 -21.03 -0.25 11.69
CA LYS A 610 -21.39 -1.32 10.74
C LYS A 610 -22.20 -0.82 9.56
N ASP A 611 -23.20 0.02 9.80
CA ASP A 611 -24.04 0.63 8.75
C ASP A 611 -23.19 1.45 7.77
N ASN A 612 -22.16 2.12 8.28
CA ASN A 612 -21.19 2.88 7.50
C ASN A 612 -19.99 2.07 6.99
N LYS A 613 -19.97 0.75 7.22
CA LYS A 613 -18.89 -0.18 6.82
C LYS A 613 -17.49 0.22 7.33
N ILE A 614 -17.43 0.92 8.47
CA ILE A 614 -16.17 1.29 9.12
C ILE A 614 -15.63 0.08 9.88
N GLN A 615 -14.40 -0.33 9.57
CA GLN A 615 -13.81 -1.55 10.12
C GLN A 615 -12.66 -1.30 11.09
N LYS A 616 -12.23 -0.05 11.26
CA LYS A 616 -11.14 0.34 12.16
C LYS A 616 -11.64 1.45 13.09
N VAL A 617 -11.39 1.29 14.38
CA VAL A 617 -11.70 2.32 15.38
C VAL A 617 -10.53 2.54 16.31
N LYS A 618 -10.22 3.81 16.59
CA LYS A 618 -9.27 4.21 17.63
C LYS A 618 -10.06 4.72 18.83
N LEU A 619 -9.82 4.12 19.99
CA LEU A 619 -10.31 4.57 21.30
C LEU A 619 -9.15 5.25 22.03
N PHE A 620 -9.41 6.38 22.69
CA PHE A 620 -8.39 7.12 23.46
C PHE A 620 -8.09 6.49 24.83
N GLY A 621 -8.95 5.57 25.28
CA GLY A 621 -8.83 4.85 26.55
C GLY A 621 -9.46 3.46 26.46
N ALA A 622 -9.21 2.63 27.48
CA ALA A 622 -9.76 1.28 27.59
C ALA A 622 -11.06 1.23 28.39
N GLU A 623 -12.06 2.00 27.97
CA GLU A 623 -13.37 2.03 28.64
C GLU A 623 -14.14 0.72 28.43
N GLU A 624 -14.76 0.23 29.51
CA GLU A 624 -15.39 -1.09 29.53
C GLU A 624 -16.51 -1.22 28.49
N GLY A 625 -17.37 -0.21 28.35
CA GLY A 625 -18.54 -0.36 27.49
C GLY A 625 -18.32 -0.19 25.99
N PRO A 626 -17.49 0.73 25.44
CA PRO A 626 -17.03 0.62 24.06
C PRO A 626 -16.42 -0.74 23.76
N LEU A 627 -15.52 -1.23 24.62
CA LEU A 627 -14.85 -2.52 24.40
C LEU A 627 -15.84 -3.70 24.45
N ASN A 628 -16.78 -3.70 25.40
CA ASN A 628 -17.84 -4.71 25.48
C ASN A 628 -18.77 -4.67 24.26
N ALA A 629 -19.14 -3.47 23.78
CA ALA A 629 -19.98 -3.33 22.59
C ALA A 629 -19.28 -3.81 21.31
N LEU A 630 -17.94 -3.74 21.25
CA LEU A 630 -17.13 -4.18 20.12
C LEU A 630 -16.92 -5.71 20.07
N ARG A 631 -17.42 -6.47 21.06
CA ARG A 631 -17.31 -7.93 21.11
C ARG A 631 -17.90 -8.61 19.88
N ASN A 632 -17.15 -9.51 19.26
CA ASN A 632 -17.56 -10.30 18.09
C ASN A 632 -18.05 -9.46 16.90
N THR A 633 -17.67 -8.18 16.82
CA THR A 633 -18.06 -7.30 15.71
C THR A 633 -17.15 -7.44 14.50
N GLY A 634 -15.91 -7.93 14.69
CA GLY A 634 -14.86 -7.96 13.68
C GLY A 634 -14.15 -6.63 13.46
N ILE A 635 -14.67 -5.52 14.01
CA ILE A 635 -14.06 -4.18 13.91
C ILE A 635 -12.72 -4.19 14.63
N GLN A 636 -11.67 -3.82 13.91
CA GLN A 636 -10.31 -3.70 14.43
C GLN A 636 -10.19 -2.50 15.37
N VAL A 637 -9.59 -2.70 16.54
CA VAL A 637 -9.52 -1.71 17.61
C VAL A 637 -8.07 -1.34 17.90
N MET A 638 -7.79 -0.04 17.89
CA MET A 638 -6.63 0.55 18.54
C MET A 638 -7.05 1.12 19.89
N VAL A 639 -6.47 0.62 20.98
CA VAL A 639 -6.83 1.03 22.35
C VAL A 639 -5.75 1.95 22.90
N GLY A 640 -6.16 3.14 23.32
CA GLY A 640 -5.28 4.15 23.91
C GLY A 640 -5.00 3.95 25.39
N ILE A 641 -3.82 4.41 25.80
CA ILE A 641 -3.41 4.66 27.18
C ILE A 641 -3.35 6.16 27.35
N GLN A 642 -4.04 6.69 28.35
CA GLN A 642 -4.03 8.12 28.66
C GLN A 642 -2.65 8.56 29.18
N ASN A 643 -2.29 9.83 28.94
CA ASN A 643 -0.95 10.36 29.24
C ASN A 643 -0.61 10.33 30.74
N ASP A 644 -1.61 10.50 31.61
CA ASP A 644 -1.48 10.47 33.07
C ASP A 644 -1.07 9.10 33.64
N MET A 645 -1.34 8.01 32.92
CA MET A 645 -0.91 6.66 33.29
C MET A 645 0.55 6.36 32.93
N LEU A 646 1.17 7.15 32.04
CA LEU A 646 2.53 6.88 31.55
C LEU A 646 3.58 6.78 32.67
N PRO A 647 3.61 7.65 33.70
CA PRO A 647 4.58 7.53 34.79
C PRO A 647 4.48 6.19 35.54
N SER A 648 3.26 5.74 35.86
CA SER A 648 3.05 4.47 36.56
C SER A 648 3.47 3.28 35.72
N LEU A 649 3.11 3.27 34.43
CA LEU A 649 3.43 2.17 33.51
C LEU A 649 4.93 2.14 33.14
N ALA A 650 5.60 3.28 33.14
CA ALA A 650 7.04 3.40 32.93
C ALA A 650 7.85 2.86 34.12
N MET A 651 7.42 3.17 35.34
CA MET A 651 8.17 2.84 36.56
C MET A 651 7.90 1.44 37.11
N ASP A 652 6.73 0.86 36.84
CA ASP A 652 6.31 -0.44 37.38
C ASP A 652 5.84 -1.40 36.29
N MET A 653 6.64 -2.44 36.02
CA MET A 653 6.31 -3.50 35.09
C MET A 653 5.05 -4.28 35.52
N THR A 654 4.79 -4.42 36.82
CA THR A 654 3.58 -5.09 37.34
C THR A 654 2.33 -4.29 37.00
N ALA A 655 2.41 -2.96 37.03
CA ALA A 655 1.32 -2.09 36.59
C ALA A 655 1.03 -2.27 35.09
N ALA A 656 2.08 -2.36 34.25
CA ALA A 656 1.94 -2.65 32.82
C ALA A 656 1.30 -4.02 32.55
N GLU A 657 1.73 -5.06 33.25
CA GLU A 657 1.13 -6.40 33.16
C GLU A 657 -0.34 -6.41 33.57
N LYS A 658 -0.67 -5.73 34.68
CA LYS A 658 -2.05 -5.61 35.16
C LYS A 658 -2.93 -4.85 34.17
N TRP A 659 -2.40 -3.77 33.58
CA TRP A 659 -3.11 -3.00 32.57
C TRP A 659 -3.40 -3.86 31.33
N VAL A 660 -2.38 -4.55 30.78
CA VAL A 660 -2.55 -5.44 29.62
C VAL A 660 -3.54 -6.57 29.91
N SER A 661 -3.43 -7.21 31.07
CA SER A 661 -4.35 -8.27 31.49
C SER A 661 -5.80 -7.78 31.56
N LYS A 662 -6.03 -6.63 32.19
CA LYS A 662 -7.37 -6.06 32.40
C LYS A 662 -7.99 -5.49 31.13
N ASN A 663 -7.19 -4.83 30.28
CA ASN A 663 -7.70 -3.96 29.21
C ASN A 663 -7.45 -4.51 27.80
N VAL A 664 -6.59 -5.52 27.65
CA VAL A 664 -6.29 -6.15 26.35
C VAL A 664 -6.64 -7.62 26.38
N SER A 665 -5.97 -8.42 27.22
CA SER A 665 -6.10 -9.88 27.22
C SER A 665 -7.52 -10.34 27.52
N SER A 666 -8.18 -9.74 28.51
CA SER A 666 -9.58 -10.01 28.86
C SER A 666 -10.53 -9.82 27.67
N TYR A 667 -10.36 -8.74 26.90
CA TYR A 667 -11.22 -8.36 25.78
C TYR A 667 -10.93 -9.17 24.51
N VAL A 668 -9.65 -9.44 24.22
CA VAL A 668 -9.26 -10.34 23.13
C VAL A 668 -9.86 -11.73 23.35
N ASN A 669 -9.81 -12.24 24.59
CA ASN A 669 -10.35 -13.56 24.94
C ASN A 669 -11.87 -13.68 24.75
N ILE A 670 -12.62 -12.59 24.90
CA ILE A 670 -14.07 -12.58 24.69
C ILE A 670 -14.48 -12.24 23.24
N GLY A 671 -13.52 -11.96 22.36
CA GLY A 671 -13.75 -11.78 20.92
C GLY A 671 -13.69 -10.33 20.42
N VAL A 672 -13.03 -9.41 21.12
CA VAL A 672 -12.72 -8.06 20.62
C VAL A 672 -11.44 -8.11 19.78
N ASN A 673 -11.47 -7.54 18.56
CA ASN A 673 -10.34 -7.56 17.65
C ASN A 673 -9.37 -6.40 17.92
N ILE A 674 -8.65 -6.46 19.05
CA ILE A 674 -7.61 -5.46 19.37
C ILE A 674 -6.36 -5.77 18.54
N SER A 675 -5.90 -4.82 17.74
CA SER A 675 -4.70 -4.96 16.90
C SER A 675 -3.54 -4.08 17.33
N CYS A 676 -3.83 -3.00 18.08
CA CYS A 676 -2.80 -2.05 18.48
C CYS A 676 -3.11 -1.42 19.84
N VAL A 677 -2.07 -1.19 20.65
CA VAL A 677 -2.09 -0.36 21.85
C VAL A 677 -1.33 0.94 21.57
N ALA A 678 -2.03 2.05 21.73
CA ALA A 678 -1.49 3.41 21.60
C ALA A 678 -1.06 3.93 22.98
N VAL A 679 0.25 3.98 23.23
CA VAL A 679 0.82 4.35 24.53
C VAL A 679 0.94 5.88 24.59
N GLY A 680 -0.04 6.52 25.23
CA GLY A 680 -0.17 7.97 25.24
C GLY A 680 -0.94 8.50 24.01
N ASN A 681 -1.23 9.80 24.03
CA ASN A 681 -1.71 10.54 22.88
C ASN A 681 -0.94 11.86 22.77
N GLU A 682 -0.11 11.96 21.74
CA GLU A 682 0.77 13.11 21.47
C GLU A 682 1.63 13.57 22.67
N PRO A 683 2.24 12.65 23.45
CA PRO A 683 2.87 13.00 24.73
C PRO A 683 4.15 13.85 24.58
N LEU A 684 4.67 14.00 23.36
CA LEU A 684 5.88 14.77 23.04
C LEU A 684 5.56 16.18 22.48
N LEU A 685 4.33 16.66 22.62
CA LEU A 685 3.95 18.02 22.24
C LEU A 685 4.69 19.08 23.07
N LYS A 686 5.08 20.19 22.43
CA LYS A 686 5.70 21.34 23.11
C LYS A 686 4.78 21.97 24.16
N SER A 687 3.46 21.97 23.92
CA SER A 687 2.46 22.52 24.85
C SER A 687 2.35 21.76 26.17
N LEU A 688 2.89 20.54 26.25
CA LEU A 688 2.90 19.73 27.48
C LEU A 688 4.15 19.98 28.33
N ASN A 689 4.99 20.98 27.99
CA ASN A 689 6.17 21.40 28.76
C ASN A 689 7.03 20.22 29.24
N GLU A 690 7.28 19.27 28.33
CA GLU A 690 8.16 18.12 28.55
C GLU A 690 7.72 17.12 29.65
N THR A 691 6.50 17.27 30.19
CA THR A 691 5.99 16.49 31.35
C THR A 691 6.12 14.97 31.19
N TYR A 692 5.95 14.45 29.97
CA TYR A 692 5.91 13.01 29.71
C TYR A 692 7.15 12.43 29.01
N LEU A 693 8.15 13.27 28.65
CA LEU A 693 9.28 12.83 27.82
C LEU A 693 10.01 11.60 28.39
N GLN A 694 10.29 11.62 29.70
CA GLN A 694 11.02 10.55 30.38
C GLN A 694 10.22 9.26 30.58
N TYR A 695 8.89 9.30 30.41
CA TYR A 695 8.02 8.15 30.68
C TYR A 695 7.57 7.42 29.41
N CYS A 696 7.51 8.11 28.26
CA CYS A 696 6.96 7.57 27.02
C CYS A 696 7.64 6.29 26.56
N PHE A 697 8.97 6.32 26.44
CA PHE A 697 9.73 5.19 25.91
C PHE A 697 9.76 3.99 26.88
N PRO A 698 10.01 4.17 28.20
CA PRO A 698 9.91 3.06 29.15
C PRO A 698 8.51 2.44 29.23
N ALA A 699 7.44 3.26 29.20
CA ALA A 699 6.07 2.74 29.19
C ALA A 699 5.80 1.90 27.92
N LEU A 700 6.28 2.36 26.75
CA LEU A 700 6.20 1.61 25.49
C LEU A 700 6.88 0.24 25.60
N GLN A 701 8.08 0.18 26.18
CA GLN A 701 8.83 -1.06 26.40
C GLN A 701 8.13 -2.02 27.37
N ASN A 702 7.59 -1.49 28.47
CA ASN A 702 6.90 -2.30 29.49
C ASN A 702 5.60 -2.89 28.94
N ILE A 703 4.81 -2.11 28.18
CA ILE A 703 3.57 -2.61 27.55
C ILE A 703 3.86 -3.68 26.50
N GLN A 704 4.89 -3.50 25.65
CA GLN A 704 5.31 -4.54 24.71
C GLN A 704 5.71 -5.82 25.44
N SER A 705 6.50 -5.71 26.51
CA SER A 705 6.94 -6.85 27.31
C SER A 705 5.76 -7.56 27.97
N ALA A 706 4.78 -6.82 28.46
CA ALA A 706 3.56 -7.35 29.07
C ALA A 706 2.68 -8.08 28.04
N LEU A 707 2.57 -7.58 26.80
CA LEU A 707 1.87 -8.26 25.71
C LEU A 707 2.58 -9.55 25.27
N VAL A 708 3.91 -9.55 25.20
CA VAL A 708 4.70 -10.75 24.93
C VAL A 708 4.46 -11.80 26.02
N LYS A 709 4.50 -11.40 27.30
CA LYS A 709 4.21 -12.28 28.45
C LYS A 709 2.79 -12.85 28.41
N ALA A 710 1.82 -12.06 27.93
CA ALA A 710 0.43 -12.49 27.75
C ALA A 710 0.21 -13.39 26.51
N GLY A 711 1.24 -13.65 25.70
CA GLY A 711 1.14 -14.43 24.45
C GLY A 711 0.51 -13.67 23.28
N LEU A 712 0.41 -12.34 23.37
CA LEU A 712 -0.23 -11.47 22.39
C LEU A 712 0.75 -10.67 21.52
N GLY A 713 2.05 -10.75 21.77
CA GLY A 713 3.07 -9.91 21.11
C GLY A 713 3.14 -10.02 19.57
N SER A 714 2.66 -11.12 18.98
CA SER A 714 2.53 -11.24 17.52
C SER A 714 1.24 -10.62 16.96
N GLN A 715 0.16 -10.64 17.74
CA GLN A 715 -1.19 -10.22 17.35
C GLN A 715 -1.44 -8.73 17.60
N VAL A 716 -0.97 -8.20 18.73
CA VAL A 716 -1.21 -6.83 19.18
C VAL A 716 0.09 -6.04 19.11
N LYS A 717 0.10 -5.00 18.28
CA LYS A 717 1.24 -4.08 18.13
C LYS A 717 1.20 -2.96 19.16
N VAL A 718 2.34 -2.40 19.51
CA VAL A 718 2.41 -1.23 20.40
C VAL A 718 3.04 -0.07 19.66
N THR A 719 2.49 1.13 19.86
CA THR A 719 2.98 2.35 19.23
C THR A 719 2.71 3.56 20.11
N ILE A 720 3.19 4.72 19.70
CA ILE A 720 2.88 6.02 20.30
C ILE A 720 2.27 6.88 19.18
N PRO A 721 1.02 7.34 19.31
CA PRO A 721 0.46 8.37 18.44
C PRO A 721 1.21 9.69 18.66
N LEU A 722 1.87 10.18 17.61
CA LEU A 722 2.70 11.38 17.65
C LEU A 722 2.10 12.48 16.81
N ASN A 723 2.06 13.71 17.34
CA ASN A 723 1.66 14.87 16.55
C ASN A 723 2.71 15.19 15.48
N ALA A 724 2.28 15.71 14.33
CA ALA A 724 3.18 16.22 13.29
C ALA A 724 4.21 17.26 13.78
N GLY A 725 3.99 17.88 14.94
CA GLY A 725 4.95 18.78 15.57
C GLY A 725 6.23 18.11 16.06
N VAL A 726 6.38 16.78 16.07
CA VAL A 726 7.63 16.11 16.51
C VAL A 726 8.75 16.14 15.46
N TYR A 727 8.45 16.60 14.25
CA TYR A 727 9.40 16.86 13.19
C TYR A 727 9.18 18.27 12.63
N ASP A 728 10.23 18.82 12.03
CA ASP A 728 10.22 20.14 11.41
C ASP A 728 11.02 20.11 10.10
N SER A 729 10.95 21.19 9.33
CA SER A 729 11.75 21.39 8.15
C SER A 729 12.49 22.73 8.20
N ALA A 730 13.81 22.66 8.27
CA ALA A 730 14.68 23.84 8.35
C ALA A 730 14.59 24.75 7.10
N ASN A 731 14.20 24.21 5.95
CA ASN A 731 14.12 24.94 4.68
C ASN A 731 12.66 25.22 4.24
N GLY A 732 11.67 24.88 5.08
CA GLY A 732 10.26 25.03 4.77
C GLY A 732 9.74 24.07 3.69
N LYS A 733 10.50 23.04 3.31
CA LYS A 733 10.15 22.04 2.30
C LYS A 733 10.19 20.62 2.87
N PRO A 734 9.39 19.67 2.36
CA PRO A 734 9.37 18.30 2.90
C PRO A 734 10.75 17.61 2.96
N SER A 735 11.63 17.84 1.98
CA SER A 735 13.01 17.35 1.93
C SER A 735 13.89 17.76 3.12
N GLY A 736 13.59 18.90 3.75
CA GLY A 736 14.26 19.36 4.95
C GLY A 736 13.81 18.65 6.24
N GLY A 737 12.92 17.66 6.14
CA GLY A 737 12.31 16.97 7.27
C GLY A 737 13.33 16.32 8.21
N GLU A 738 13.23 16.66 9.50
CA GLU A 738 14.07 16.14 10.57
C GLU A 738 13.29 16.11 11.89
N PHE A 739 13.60 15.15 12.78
CA PHE A 739 13.01 15.17 14.13
C PHE A 739 13.51 16.39 14.90
N ARG A 740 12.64 16.99 15.72
CA ARG A 740 13.02 18.18 16.49
C ARG A 740 14.27 17.92 17.34
N PRO A 741 15.27 18.83 17.34
CA PRO A 741 16.56 18.59 17.98
C PRO A 741 16.46 18.16 19.44
N GLU A 742 15.55 18.76 20.21
CA GLU A 742 15.37 18.51 21.65
C GLU A 742 14.88 17.10 21.99
N ILE A 743 14.21 16.41 21.06
CA ILE A 743 13.67 15.06 21.26
C ILE A 743 14.23 14.05 20.25
N LYS A 744 15.24 14.43 19.46
CA LYS A 744 15.74 13.61 18.36
C LYS A 744 16.19 12.23 18.84
N ASP A 745 17.03 12.15 19.87
CA ASP A 745 17.54 10.87 20.39
C ASP A 745 16.43 9.97 20.95
N LEU A 746 15.46 10.57 21.63
CA LEU A 746 14.26 9.86 22.11
C LEU A 746 13.42 9.33 20.94
N MET A 747 13.22 10.16 19.91
CA MET A 747 12.50 9.77 18.69
C MET A 747 13.21 8.64 17.95
N LEU A 748 14.53 8.67 17.83
CA LEU A 748 15.30 7.57 17.24
C LEU A 748 15.16 6.29 18.05
N SER A 749 15.17 6.38 19.37
CA SER A 749 14.94 5.24 20.26
C SER A 749 13.55 4.63 20.07
N ILE A 750 12.51 5.47 20.00
CA ILE A 750 11.13 5.05 19.72
C ILE A 750 11.04 4.40 18.33
N VAL A 751 11.51 5.07 17.28
CA VAL A 751 11.41 4.58 15.89
C VAL A 751 12.16 3.27 15.72
N LYS A 752 13.36 3.14 16.30
CA LYS A 752 14.12 1.89 16.31
C LYS A 752 13.32 0.77 16.97
N PHE A 753 12.76 1.02 18.14
CA PHE A 753 11.95 0.05 18.86
C PHE A 753 10.71 -0.38 18.06
N LEU A 754 10.00 0.57 17.44
CA LEU A 754 8.84 0.26 16.59
C LEU A 754 9.25 -0.60 15.39
N ASN A 755 10.36 -0.26 14.72
CA ASN A 755 10.89 -1.01 13.60
C ASN A 755 11.27 -2.45 14.01
N ASP A 756 11.97 -2.63 15.13
CA ASP A 756 12.42 -3.94 15.63
C ASP A 756 11.23 -4.86 15.99
N ASN A 757 10.11 -4.28 16.43
CA ASN A 757 8.88 -5.01 16.78
C ASN A 757 7.86 -5.12 15.63
N ASN A 758 8.19 -4.64 14.43
CA ASN A 758 7.28 -4.52 13.29
C ASN A 758 5.97 -3.79 13.66
N SER A 759 6.09 -2.74 14.46
CA SER A 759 5.00 -1.82 14.80
C SER A 759 4.96 -0.63 13.86
N PRO A 760 3.77 -0.10 13.52
CA PRO A 760 3.67 1.10 12.70
C PRO A 760 4.05 2.35 13.48
N PHE A 761 4.62 3.33 12.78
CA PHE A 761 4.70 4.71 13.24
C PHE A 761 3.32 5.34 13.08
N ILE A 762 2.76 5.92 14.14
CA ILE A 762 1.47 6.59 14.08
C ILE A 762 1.67 8.09 14.18
N VAL A 763 1.18 8.82 13.18
CA VAL A 763 1.25 10.28 13.13
C VAL A 763 -0.14 10.91 13.06
N ASN A 764 -0.35 11.98 13.81
CA ASN A 764 -1.56 12.79 13.77
C ASN A 764 -1.26 14.05 12.95
N ILE A 765 -2.03 14.27 11.88
CA ILE A 765 -1.79 15.33 10.89
C ILE A 765 -3.03 16.22 10.78
N TYR A 766 -2.84 17.52 11.04
CA TYR A 766 -3.93 18.49 11.09
C TYR A 766 -3.66 19.73 10.23
N PRO A 767 -3.93 19.69 8.91
CA PRO A 767 -3.74 20.85 8.03
C PRO A 767 -4.52 22.10 8.46
N PHE A 768 -5.67 21.92 9.13
CA PHE A 768 -6.45 23.00 9.73
C PHE A 768 -5.59 23.89 10.67
N ILE A 769 -4.67 23.31 11.43
CA ILE A 769 -3.87 24.04 12.41
C ILE A 769 -2.92 25.04 11.73
N SER A 770 -2.45 24.76 10.51
CA SER A 770 -1.67 25.72 9.73
C SER A 770 -2.45 27.00 9.43
N LEU A 771 -3.74 26.88 9.08
CA LEU A 771 -4.63 28.02 8.88
C LEU A 771 -5.01 28.76 10.17
N ASN A 772 -5.07 28.04 11.29
CA ASN A 772 -5.31 28.65 12.59
C ASN A 772 -4.11 29.47 13.08
N ASN A 773 -2.89 28.99 12.80
CA ASN A 773 -1.66 29.60 13.29
C ASN A 773 -1.12 30.72 12.38
N ASP A 774 -1.34 30.64 11.08
CA ASP A 774 -0.90 31.65 10.11
C ASP A 774 -2.09 32.21 9.29
N PRO A 775 -2.52 33.46 9.56
CA PRO A 775 -3.59 34.12 8.81
C PRO A 775 -3.29 34.30 7.31
N ASN A 776 -2.02 34.24 6.90
CA ASN A 776 -1.60 34.38 5.51
C ASN A 776 -1.43 33.03 4.79
N PHE A 777 -1.69 31.91 5.48
CA PHE A 777 -1.54 30.59 4.90
C PHE A 777 -2.49 30.41 3.70
N PRO A 778 -2.00 29.88 2.56
CA PRO A 778 -2.82 29.72 1.36
C PRO A 778 -3.93 28.68 1.59
N ILE A 779 -5.17 29.16 1.70
CA ILE A 779 -6.36 28.34 2.02
C ILE A 779 -6.50 27.14 1.07
N ASP A 780 -6.34 27.34 -0.24
CA ASP A 780 -6.47 26.26 -1.22
C ASP A 780 -5.42 25.15 -1.05
N TYR A 781 -4.24 25.48 -0.49
CA TYR A 781 -3.19 24.52 -0.19
C TYR A 781 -3.54 23.59 0.98
N ALA A 782 -4.52 23.93 1.81
CA ALA A 782 -4.97 23.06 2.89
C ALA A 782 -5.82 21.87 2.38
N PHE A 783 -6.31 21.91 1.13
CA PHE A 783 -7.24 20.94 0.57
C PHE A 783 -6.63 20.09 -0.56
N PHE A 784 -7.26 18.95 -0.86
CA PHE A 784 -6.75 17.95 -1.83
C PHE A 784 -6.96 18.30 -3.30
N GLU A 785 -7.79 19.29 -3.63
CA GLU A 785 -7.99 19.78 -5.01
C GLU A 785 -6.73 20.47 -5.57
N GLY A 786 -5.84 20.89 -4.68
CA GLY A 786 -4.56 21.49 -5.02
C GLY A 786 -4.58 23.02 -5.03
N SER A 787 -3.42 23.60 -4.70
CA SER A 787 -3.15 25.05 -4.77
C SER A 787 -2.60 25.44 -6.14
N SER A 788 -2.94 26.65 -6.61
CA SER A 788 -2.28 27.30 -7.76
C SER A 788 -0.82 27.68 -7.49
N SER A 789 -0.44 27.72 -6.21
CA SER A 789 0.91 28.02 -5.72
C SER A 789 1.43 26.81 -4.94
N PRO A 790 1.81 25.72 -5.62
CA PRO A 790 2.32 24.52 -4.95
C PRO A 790 3.70 24.77 -4.33
N VAL A 791 4.01 24.03 -3.26
CA VAL A 791 5.38 24.01 -2.71
C VAL A 791 6.23 23.12 -3.61
N ILE A 792 7.21 23.73 -4.27
CA ILE A 792 8.14 23.02 -5.16
C ILE A 792 9.37 22.61 -4.36
N ASP A 793 9.50 21.30 -4.18
CA ASP A 793 10.58 20.67 -3.44
C ASP A 793 11.37 19.74 -4.36
N GLY A 794 12.41 20.30 -4.95
CA GLY A 794 13.15 19.65 -6.02
C GLY A 794 12.26 19.40 -7.25
N SER A 795 12.08 18.13 -7.61
CA SER A 795 11.20 17.69 -8.71
C SER A 795 9.77 17.38 -8.27
N ILE A 796 9.51 17.36 -6.96
CA ILE A 796 8.20 17.06 -6.40
C ILE A 796 7.44 18.37 -6.20
N SER A 797 6.24 18.41 -6.76
CA SER A 797 5.30 19.51 -6.54
C SER A 797 4.25 19.07 -5.54
N TYR A 798 4.32 19.63 -4.33
CA TYR A 798 3.29 19.42 -3.33
C TYR A 798 2.18 20.42 -3.57
N THR A 799 1.00 19.92 -3.93
CA THR A 799 -0.18 20.74 -4.21
C THR A 799 -1.07 20.92 -2.99
N ASN A 800 -0.86 20.13 -1.93
CA ASN A 800 -1.61 20.19 -0.69
C ASN A 800 -0.73 19.94 0.54
N THR A 801 -1.23 20.41 1.69
CA THR A 801 -0.53 20.41 2.98
C THR A 801 -0.38 19.00 3.56
N PHE A 802 -1.36 18.12 3.32
CA PHE A 802 -1.31 16.75 3.83
C PHE A 802 -0.12 15.99 3.23
N ASP A 803 0.03 16.03 1.90
CA ASP A 803 1.14 15.38 1.21
C ASP A 803 2.48 15.95 1.67
N ALA A 804 2.59 17.28 1.77
CA ALA A 804 3.80 17.92 2.24
C ALA A 804 4.16 17.51 3.67
N ASN A 805 3.20 17.56 4.60
CA ASN A 805 3.45 17.23 6.00
C ASN A 805 3.80 15.76 6.21
N HIS A 806 3.07 14.85 5.55
CA HIS A 806 3.35 13.43 5.60
C HIS A 806 4.73 13.11 5.01
N ASP A 807 5.11 13.73 3.90
CA ASP A 807 6.41 13.48 3.28
C ASP A 807 7.57 14.16 4.02
N THR A 808 7.32 15.21 4.81
CA THR A 808 8.29 15.70 5.81
C THR A 808 8.63 14.62 6.83
N LEU A 809 7.64 13.86 7.32
CA LEU A 809 7.89 12.71 8.20
C LEU A 809 8.63 11.59 7.48
N VAL A 810 8.25 11.28 6.23
CA VAL A 810 8.94 10.26 5.42
C VAL A 810 10.42 10.62 5.27
N TRP A 811 10.73 11.89 5.02
CA TRP A 811 12.10 12.39 4.99
C TRP A 811 12.81 12.24 6.32
N ALA A 812 12.20 12.69 7.43
CA ALA A 812 12.77 12.55 8.77
C ALA A 812 13.11 11.08 9.09
N LEU A 813 12.22 10.15 8.75
CA LEU A 813 12.46 8.71 8.94
C LEU A 813 13.56 8.17 8.00
N LYS A 814 13.53 8.56 6.72
CA LYS A 814 14.51 8.11 5.72
C LYS A 814 15.92 8.57 6.07
N LYS A 815 16.07 9.85 6.45
CA LYS A 815 17.35 10.47 6.84
C LYS A 815 17.99 9.77 8.03
N ASN A 816 17.17 9.25 8.94
CA ASN A 816 17.62 8.52 10.12
C ASN A 816 17.61 6.98 9.94
N GLY A 817 17.56 6.47 8.71
CA GLY A 817 17.71 5.03 8.41
C GLY A 817 16.44 4.18 8.54
N PHE A 818 15.27 4.77 8.78
CA PHE A 818 13.99 4.07 8.99
C PHE A 818 12.97 4.31 7.88
N GLY A 819 13.43 4.58 6.66
CA GLY A 819 12.56 4.92 5.52
C GLY A 819 11.50 3.88 5.14
N ASN A 820 11.65 2.62 5.56
CA ASN A 820 10.71 1.52 5.26
C ASN A 820 9.66 1.26 6.35
N ILE A 821 9.70 1.97 7.48
CA ILE A 821 8.71 1.75 8.55
C ILE A 821 7.30 2.10 8.06
N SER A 822 6.31 1.27 8.41
CA SER A 822 4.90 1.52 8.10
C SER A 822 4.44 2.79 8.81
N ILE A 823 3.72 3.67 8.12
CA ILE A 823 3.10 4.88 8.70
C ILE A 823 1.59 4.72 8.66
N VAL A 824 0.93 5.07 9.75
CA VAL A 824 -0.52 5.17 9.86
C VAL A 824 -0.85 6.59 10.31
N VAL A 825 -1.83 7.22 9.67
CA VAL A 825 -2.35 8.52 10.09
C VAL A 825 -3.37 8.28 11.20
N GLY A 826 -2.96 8.49 12.46
CA GLY A 826 -3.76 8.16 13.64
C GLY A 826 -4.93 9.10 13.90
N GLU A 827 -4.80 10.34 13.47
CA GLU A 827 -5.84 11.36 13.54
C GLU A 827 -5.67 12.34 12.38
N ILE A 828 -6.77 12.60 11.67
CA ILE A 828 -6.83 13.60 10.61
C ILE A 828 -8.28 14.02 10.39
N GLY A 829 -8.52 15.32 10.25
CA GLY A 829 -9.87 15.83 10.03
C GLY A 829 -9.89 17.34 9.90
N TRP A 830 -11.09 17.91 10.06
CA TRP A 830 -11.30 19.34 10.01
C TRP A 830 -12.54 19.73 10.83
N PRO A 831 -12.44 20.72 11.73
CA PRO A 831 -13.55 21.10 12.61
C PRO A 831 -14.62 21.91 11.88
N THR A 832 -15.88 21.79 12.31
CA THR A 832 -17.01 22.44 11.63
C THR A 832 -17.47 23.75 12.25
N ASP A 833 -16.95 24.12 13.41
CA ASP A 833 -17.36 25.31 14.15
C ASP A 833 -16.29 25.74 15.17
N GLY A 834 -16.50 26.86 15.86
CA GLY A 834 -15.61 27.35 16.93
C GLY A 834 -14.39 28.13 16.44
N ASN A 835 -14.24 28.33 15.13
CA ASN A 835 -13.22 29.19 14.52
C ASN A 835 -13.69 29.67 13.14
N VAL A 836 -13.19 30.82 12.66
CA VAL A 836 -13.53 31.36 11.33
C VAL A 836 -13.25 30.39 10.17
N ASN A 837 -12.22 29.55 10.29
CA ASN A 837 -11.84 28.55 9.30
C ASN A 837 -12.44 27.16 9.59
N ALA A 838 -13.17 27.02 10.70
CA ALA A 838 -13.88 25.80 11.08
C ALA A 838 -15.36 25.95 10.68
N ASN A 839 -15.73 25.39 9.53
CA ASN A 839 -17.09 25.45 9.02
C ASN A 839 -17.44 24.15 8.28
N VAL A 840 -18.74 23.86 8.20
CA VAL A 840 -19.29 22.65 7.55
C VAL A 840 -18.79 22.48 6.11
N ARG A 841 -18.67 23.58 5.35
CA ARG A 841 -18.22 23.53 3.94
C ARG A 841 -16.77 23.08 3.82
N TYR A 842 -15.87 23.63 4.64
CA TYR A 842 -14.46 23.26 4.63
C TYR A 842 -14.24 21.86 5.19
N ALA A 843 -14.97 21.48 6.24
CA ALA A 843 -14.92 20.13 6.78
C ALA A 843 -15.36 19.08 5.75
N GLN A 844 -16.47 19.32 5.05
CA GLN A 844 -16.92 18.46 3.97
C GLN A 844 -15.89 18.38 2.84
N LYS A 845 -15.37 19.54 2.39
CA LYS A 845 -14.36 19.61 1.33
C LYS A 845 -13.11 18.79 1.68
N PHE A 846 -12.58 18.97 2.89
CA PHE A 846 -11.39 18.29 3.34
C PHE A 846 -11.62 16.78 3.53
N ASN A 847 -12.63 16.39 4.31
CA ASN A 847 -12.88 15.00 4.65
C ASN A 847 -13.31 14.19 3.41
N GLN A 848 -14.09 14.76 2.49
CA GLN A 848 -14.43 14.07 1.24
C GLN A 848 -13.19 13.88 0.35
N GLY A 849 -12.31 14.89 0.27
CA GLY A 849 -11.04 14.79 -0.46
C GLY A 849 -10.13 13.70 0.11
N LEU A 850 -9.99 13.64 1.43
CA LEU A 850 -9.23 12.60 2.12
C LEU A 850 -9.82 11.20 1.86
N VAL A 851 -11.13 11.04 2.04
CA VAL A 851 -11.81 9.76 1.82
C VAL A 851 -11.64 9.29 0.38
N ASN A 852 -11.87 10.16 -0.60
CA ASN A 852 -11.68 9.84 -2.01
C ASN A 852 -10.23 9.37 -2.29
N ARG A 853 -9.25 10.05 -1.70
CA ARG A 853 -7.84 9.73 -1.85
C ARG A 853 -7.52 8.34 -1.31
N VAL A 854 -7.90 8.05 -0.06
CA VAL A 854 -7.64 6.75 0.57
C VAL A 854 -8.33 5.62 -0.20
N LEU A 855 -9.60 5.80 -0.60
CA LEU A 855 -10.36 4.80 -1.36
C LEU A 855 -9.81 4.56 -2.77
N SER A 856 -9.23 5.58 -3.40
CA SER A 856 -8.54 5.44 -4.69
C SER A 856 -7.17 4.75 -4.58
N GLY A 857 -6.68 4.50 -3.36
CA GLY A 857 -5.35 3.96 -3.10
C GLY A 857 -4.22 4.96 -3.42
N GLN A 858 -4.54 6.25 -3.53
CA GLN A 858 -3.58 7.30 -3.83
C GLN A 858 -2.78 7.63 -2.56
N GLY A 859 -1.50 7.27 -2.56
CA GLY A 859 -0.55 7.63 -1.51
C GLY A 859 -0.06 9.07 -1.60
N THR A 860 1.06 9.39 -0.96
CA THR A 860 1.74 10.69 -1.10
C THR A 860 2.78 10.63 -2.22
N PRO A 861 3.33 11.77 -2.69
CA PRO A 861 4.40 11.78 -3.69
C PRO A 861 5.60 10.87 -3.36
N MET A 862 6.05 10.82 -2.10
CA MET A 862 7.16 9.93 -1.70
C MET A 862 6.74 8.52 -1.34
N ARG A 863 5.46 8.31 -0.97
CA ARG A 863 4.91 6.99 -0.66
C ARG A 863 3.62 6.79 -1.43
N PRO A 864 3.66 6.45 -2.73
CA PRO A 864 2.49 6.33 -3.60
C PRO A 864 1.64 5.07 -3.33
N ALA A 865 1.72 4.51 -2.12
CA ALA A 865 0.95 3.36 -1.67
C ALA A 865 -0.30 3.80 -0.86
N PRO A 866 -1.34 2.96 -0.76
CA PRO A 866 -2.52 3.27 0.04
C PRO A 866 -2.18 3.64 1.49
N ILE A 867 -2.88 4.65 2.01
CA ILE A 867 -2.67 5.19 3.36
C ILE A 867 -3.73 4.64 4.30
N ASP A 868 -3.31 4.11 5.44
CA ASP A 868 -4.20 3.87 6.57
C ASP A 868 -4.37 5.16 7.36
N ALA A 869 -5.61 5.63 7.49
CA ALA A 869 -5.95 6.89 8.15
C ALA A 869 -7.19 6.74 9.04
N TYR A 870 -7.21 7.45 10.17
CA TYR A 870 -8.36 7.52 11.06
C TYR A 870 -8.93 8.94 11.08
N LEU A 871 -10.19 9.08 10.66
CA LEU A 871 -10.89 10.37 10.70
C LEU A 871 -11.03 10.82 12.15
N PHE A 872 -10.62 12.04 12.43
CA PHE A 872 -10.77 12.71 13.71
C PHE A 872 -11.87 13.77 13.57
N SER A 873 -13.06 13.57 14.15
CA SER A 873 -13.51 12.40 14.95
C SER A 873 -14.90 11.93 14.52
N LEU A 874 -15.39 10.84 15.14
CA LEU A 874 -16.71 10.30 14.82
C LEU A 874 -17.85 11.23 15.24
N LEU A 875 -17.77 11.80 16.45
CA LEU A 875 -18.79 12.65 17.08
C LEU A 875 -18.15 13.95 17.58
N ASP A 876 -18.96 15.01 17.69
CA ASP A 876 -18.61 16.19 18.49
C ASP A 876 -18.54 15.85 19.99
N GLU A 877 -17.64 16.53 20.70
CA GLU A 877 -17.26 16.23 22.08
C GLU A 877 -17.31 17.51 22.95
N ASP A 878 -18.47 17.77 23.58
CA ASP A 878 -18.75 19.03 24.29
C ASP A 878 -18.03 19.17 25.65
N GLU A 879 -17.46 18.09 26.19
CA GLU A 879 -16.60 18.13 27.38
C GLU A 879 -15.11 18.23 27.04
N LYS A 880 -14.77 18.26 25.76
CA LYS A 880 -13.37 18.37 25.34
C LYS A 880 -12.79 19.73 25.75
N SER A 881 -11.54 19.71 26.19
CA SER A 881 -10.82 20.91 26.61
C SER A 881 -10.65 21.88 25.45
N ILE A 882 -10.99 23.14 25.68
CA ILE A 882 -10.88 24.23 24.70
C ILE A 882 -9.56 25.00 24.80
N LEU A 883 -8.59 24.52 25.60
CA LEU A 883 -7.28 25.17 25.76
C LEU A 883 -6.56 25.41 24.41
N PRO A 884 -6.57 24.46 23.44
CA PRO A 884 -6.03 24.71 22.10
C PRO A 884 -6.89 25.68 21.27
N GLY A 885 -8.19 25.74 21.55
CA GLY A 885 -9.15 26.62 20.90
C GLY A 885 -10.58 26.09 20.98
N ASN A 886 -11.56 26.97 20.72
CA ASN A 886 -12.98 26.64 20.74
C ASN A 886 -13.38 25.56 19.72
N PHE A 887 -12.61 25.40 18.64
CA PHE A 887 -12.85 24.40 17.59
C PHE A 887 -12.68 22.95 18.07
N GLU A 888 -12.03 22.71 19.21
CA GLU A 888 -11.73 21.37 19.74
C GLU A 888 -12.98 20.53 20.00
N ARG A 889 -14.14 21.15 20.19
CA ARG A 889 -15.40 20.43 20.44
C ARG A 889 -16.13 20.01 19.16
N HIS A 890 -15.63 20.42 17.99
CA HIS A 890 -16.37 20.40 16.72
C HIS A 890 -15.72 19.56 15.60
N TRP A 891 -14.86 18.62 15.95
CA TRP A 891 -14.16 17.73 14.99
C TRP A 891 -15.04 16.62 14.41
N GLY A 892 -16.23 16.39 14.97
CA GLY A 892 -17.10 15.29 14.58
C GLY A 892 -17.54 15.39 13.11
N ILE A 893 -17.45 14.27 12.39
CA ILE A 893 -18.16 14.09 11.11
C ILE A 893 -19.68 13.97 11.32
N LEU A 894 -20.08 13.54 12.52
CA LEU A 894 -21.45 13.56 13.02
C LEU A 894 -21.53 14.49 14.25
N SER A 895 -22.72 14.99 14.54
CA SER A 895 -22.98 15.77 15.76
C SER A 895 -23.01 14.86 17.00
N PHE A 896 -23.14 15.44 18.19
CA PHE A 896 -23.16 14.70 19.46
C PHE A 896 -24.26 13.61 19.50
N ASP A 897 -25.36 13.82 18.78
CA ASP A 897 -26.49 12.90 18.63
C ASP A 897 -26.33 11.88 17.49
N GLY A 898 -25.16 11.85 16.85
CA GLY A 898 -24.85 10.93 15.77
C GLY A 898 -25.53 11.27 14.44
N GLN A 899 -26.14 12.45 14.30
CA GLN A 899 -26.65 12.91 13.00
C GLN A 899 -25.54 13.51 12.14
N ALA A 900 -25.61 13.29 10.82
CA ALA A 900 -24.60 13.80 9.90
C ALA A 900 -24.64 15.33 9.80
N LYS A 901 -23.47 15.97 9.93
CA LYS A 901 -23.32 17.44 9.84
C LYS A 901 -23.22 17.92 8.40
N TYR A 902 -22.81 17.03 7.49
CA TYR A 902 -22.68 17.27 6.06
C TYR A 902 -22.74 15.94 5.30
N GLN A 903 -22.96 16.02 3.98
CA GLN A 903 -22.94 14.86 3.11
C GLN A 903 -21.50 14.38 2.91
N LEU A 904 -21.20 13.17 3.37
CA LEU A 904 -19.91 12.52 3.23
C LEU A 904 -20.13 11.12 2.66
N LYS A 905 -19.47 10.80 1.56
CA LYS A 905 -19.52 9.48 0.92
C LYS A 905 -18.34 8.63 1.35
N LEU A 906 -18.63 7.53 2.05
CA LEU A 906 -17.64 6.50 2.42
C LEU A 906 -17.70 5.39 1.36
N GLY A 907 -17.18 5.69 0.16
CA GLY A 907 -17.29 4.83 -1.02
C GLY A 907 -18.54 5.15 -1.84
N GLU A 908 -19.34 4.14 -2.16
CA GLU A 908 -20.58 4.32 -2.93
C GLU A 908 -21.79 4.71 -2.04
N SER A 909 -21.61 4.72 -0.71
CA SER A 909 -22.69 4.95 0.26
C SER A 909 -22.50 6.29 0.98
N GLU A 910 -23.61 7.01 1.17
CA GLU A 910 -23.67 8.21 2.01
C GLU A 910 -23.54 7.85 3.50
N LEU A 911 -23.01 8.79 4.29
CA LEU A 911 -22.89 8.67 5.74
C LEU A 911 -24.28 8.50 6.38
N VAL A 912 -24.47 7.38 7.07
CA VAL A 912 -25.70 7.02 7.79
C VAL A 912 -25.58 7.46 9.24
N GLY A 913 -26.49 8.32 9.68
CA GLY A 913 -26.56 8.78 11.08
C GLY A 913 -27.12 7.73 12.04
N ALA A 914 -26.98 7.99 13.34
CA ALA A 914 -27.46 7.14 14.42
C ALA A 914 -29.00 6.97 14.37
N LYS A 915 -29.46 5.75 14.62
CA LYS A 915 -30.88 5.37 14.67
C LYS A 915 -31.32 5.16 16.11
N GLY A 916 -32.58 5.46 16.42
CA GLY A 916 -33.18 5.19 17.73
C GLY A 916 -32.68 6.11 18.86
N VAL A 917 -32.15 7.29 18.52
CA VAL A 917 -31.72 8.30 19.50
C VAL A 917 -32.93 8.87 20.22
N LYS A 918 -32.92 8.82 21.55
CA LYS A 918 -33.96 9.43 22.39
C LYS A 918 -33.46 10.78 22.89
N TYR A 919 -34.22 11.83 22.61
CA TYR A 919 -33.93 13.19 23.08
C TYR A 919 -34.69 13.49 24.36
N MET A 920 -34.18 14.44 25.14
CA MET A 920 -34.95 15.07 26.21
C MET A 920 -36.17 15.82 25.66
N LYS A 921 -37.02 16.33 26.55
CA LYS A 921 -38.23 17.08 26.15
C LYS A 921 -37.84 18.33 25.34
N SER A 922 -38.64 18.67 24.33
CA SER A 922 -38.42 19.86 23.48
C SER A 922 -38.71 21.16 24.22
N ARG A 923 -37.79 21.57 25.10
CA ARG A 923 -37.87 22.76 25.94
C ARG A 923 -36.50 23.40 26.05
N TRP A 924 -36.46 24.72 26.09
CA TRP A 924 -35.23 25.52 26.09
C TRP A 924 -35.24 26.55 27.20
N CYS A 925 -34.06 26.90 27.70
CA CYS A 925 -33.90 28.03 28.62
C CYS A 925 -33.46 29.27 27.86
N VAL A 926 -34.25 30.34 27.89
CA VAL A 926 -33.97 31.61 27.19
C VAL A 926 -33.98 32.78 28.16
N LEU A 927 -33.38 33.90 27.76
CA LEU A 927 -33.48 35.15 28.51
C LEU A 927 -34.94 35.63 28.53
N LYS A 928 -35.45 36.01 29.70
CA LYS A 928 -36.81 36.54 29.83
C LYS A 928 -37.03 37.73 28.88
N PRO A 929 -38.18 37.79 28.17
CA PRO A 929 -38.53 38.95 27.35
C PRO A 929 -38.54 40.27 28.14
N SER A 930 -38.92 40.21 29.42
CA SER A 930 -38.97 41.35 30.33
C SER A 930 -37.63 41.73 30.97
N ALA A 931 -36.57 40.93 30.80
CA ALA A 931 -35.26 41.24 31.38
C ALA A 931 -34.57 42.37 30.60
N SER A 932 -33.94 43.31 31.33
CA SER A 932 -33.11 44.35 30.74
C SER A 932 -31.73 43.79 30.35
N LEU A 933 -31.19 44.23 29.21
CA LEU A 933 -29.83 43.88 28.80
C LEU A 933 -28.78 44.56 29.68
N ASP A 934 -29.14 45.65 30.35
CA ASP A 934 -28.27 46.41 31.26
C ASP A 934 -28.31 45.88 32.71
N ASP A 935 -29.02 44.78 32.98
CA ASP A 935 -29.06 44.18 34.33
C ASP A 935 -27.65 43.67 34.71
N PRO A 936 -27.11 44.08 35.88
CA PRO A 936 -25.74 43.72 36.29
C PRO A 936 -25.53 42.21 36.45
N ASN A 937 -26.58 41.41 36.53
CA ASN A 937 -26.51 39.95 36.66
C ASN A 937 -26.41 39.23 35.30
N VAL A 938 -26.61 39.91 34.17
CA VAL A 938 -26.53 39.30 32.82
C VAL A 938 -25.14 38.78 32.54
N ALA A 939 -24.11 39.63 32.64
CA ALA A 939 -22.74 39.23 32.34
C ALA A 939 -22.20 38.10 33.27
N PRO A 940 -22.41 38.16 34.61
CA PRO A 940 -22.09 37.03 35.48
C PRO A 940 -22.85 35.75 35.13
N GLY A 941 -24.14 35.85 34.78
CA GLY A 941 -24.96 34.71 34.38
C GLY A 941 -24.43 34.01 33.12
N VAL A 942 -24.09 34.80 32.08
CA VAL A 942 -23.49 34.27 30.84
C VAL A 942 -22.12 33.67 31.11
N SER A 943 -21.27 34.35 31.87
CA SER A 943 -19.94 33.84 32.22
C SER A 943 -20.01 32.54 33.01
N PHE A 944 -20.99 32.40 33.92
CA PHE A 944 -21.22 31.16 34.66
C PHE A 944 -21.72 30.04 33.75
N ALA A 945 -22.69 30.33 32.89
CA ALA A 945 -23.22 29.35 31.94
C ALA A 945 -22.12 28.82 31.01
N CYS A 946 -21.35 29.71 30.38
CA CYS A 946 -20.29 29.34 29.44
C CYS A 946 -19.04 28.77 30.11
N GLY A 947 -18.79 29.09 31.38
CA GLY A 947 -17.75 28.43 32.17
C GLY A 947 -18.07 26.98 32.54
N ASN A 948 -19.35 26.59 32.48
CA ASN A 948 -19.81 25.26 32.88
C ASN A 948 -20.49 24.45 31.76
N ALA A 949 -20.66 25.02 30.57
CA ALA A 949 -21.31 24.39 29.43
C ALA A 949 -20.62 24.77 28.10
N ASP A 950 -21.18 24.32 26.98
CA ASP A 950 -20.59 24.59 25.66
C ASP A 950 -21.17 25.83 24.99
N CYS A 951 -20.41 26.92 25.03
CA CYS A 951 -20.71 28.17 24.33
C CYS A 951 -19.77 28.42 23.14
N THR A 952 -18.98 27.44 22.71
CA THR A 952 -17.93 27.65 21.71
C THR A 952 -18.45 28.11 20.34
N SER A 953 -19.71 27.78 20.02
CA SER A 953 -20.42 28.23 18.81
C SER A 953 -20.80 29.73 18.81
N LEU A 954 -20.69 30.44 19.94
CA LEU A 954 -20.91 31.89 20.05
C LEU A 954 -19.71 32.75 19.62
N GLY A 955 -18.63 32.11 19.13
CA GLY A 955 -17.43 32.80 18.69
C GLY A 955 -17.64 33.80 17.53
N TYR A 956 -16.57 34.50 17.18
CA TYR A 956 -16.59 35.36 16.01
C TYR A 956 -16.56 34.50 14.73
N LYS A 957 -17.51 34.75 13.80
CA LYS A 957 -17.67 34.02 12.53
C LYS A 957 -17.84 32.50 12.67
N THR A 958 -18.51 32.08 13.74
CA THR A 958 -18.95 30.71 14.01
C THR A 958 -20.45 30.55 13.67
N SER A 959 -21.01 29.36 13.86
CA SER A 959 -22.42 29.07 13.50
C SER A 959 -23.44 30.01 14.16
N CYS A 960 -23.18 30.48 15.38
CA CYS A 960 -24.07 31.35 16.14
C CYS A 960 -23.61 32.82 16.22
N SER A 961 -22.70 33.27 15.33
CA SER A 961 -22.17 34.65 15.41
C SER A 961 -23.19 35.74 15.08
N ASP A 962 -24.25 35.41 14.34
CA ASP A 962 -25.26 36.39 13.87
C ASP A 962 -26.43 36.58 14.86
N LEU A 963 -26.37 35.94 16.04
CA LEU A 963 -27.36 36.15 17.09
C LEU A 963 -27.24 37.57 17.66
N ASP A 964 -28.39 38.18 17.95
CA ASP A 964 -28.43 39.44 18.70
C ASP A 964 -28.03 39.21 20.18
N ALA A 965 -27.91 40.30 20.95
CA ALA A 965 -27.51 40.19 22.36
C ALA A 965 -28.42 39.25 23.17
N ARG A 966 -29.74 39.27 22.91
CA ARG A 966 -30.71 38.39 23.58
C ARG A 966 -30.53 36.93 23.18
N GLY A 967 -30.29 36.67 21.90
CA GLY A 967 -30.00 35.34 21.36
C GLY A 967 -28.73 34.76 21.96
N ASN A 968 -27.65 35.54 22.05
CA ASN A 968 -26.38 35.11 22.64
C ASN A 968 -26.53 34.69 24.11
N ILE A 969 -27.23 35.50 24.91
CA ILE A 969 -27.51 35.18 26.32
C ILE A 969 -28.37 33.91 26.42
N SER A 970 -29.39 33.81 25.57
CA SER A 970 -30.30 32.65 25.54
C SER A 970 -29.56 31.36 25.16
N TYR A 971 -28.63 31.41 24.22
CA TYR A 971 -27.84 30.24 23.83
C TYR A 971 -26.98 29.74 24.99
N ALA A 972 -26.30 30.66 25.68
CA ALA A 972 -25.51 30.33 26.86
C ALA A 972 -26.37 29.67 27.96
N PHE A 973 -27.52 30.28 28.27
CA PHE A 973 -28.45 29.75 29.26
C PHE A 973 -29.00 28.38 28.86
N ASN A 974 -29.35 28.19 27.59
CA ASN A 974 -29.82 26.90 27.10
C ASN A 974 -28.73 25.83 27.16
N SER A 975 -27.50 26.14 26.73
CA SER A 975 -26.39 25.18 26.77
C SER A 975 -26.17 24.63 28.18
N TYR A 976 -26.16 25.52 29.19
CA TYR A 976 -26.07 25.11 30.59
C TYR A 976 -27.30 24.33 31.08
N TYR A 977 -28.50 24.78 30.73
CA TYR A 977 -29.75 24.09 31.08
C TYR A 977 -29.80 22.65 30.54
N GLN A 978 -29.41 22.46 29.28
CA GLN A 978 -29.43 21.14 28.64
C GLN A 978 -28.35 20.22 29.20
N LYS A 979 -27.15 20.74 29.48
CA LYS A 979 -26.07 19.99 30.14
C LYS A 979 -26.48 19.50 31.55
N ASN A 980 -27.37 20.21 32.22
CA ASN A 980 -27.88 19.86 33.55
C ASN A 980 -29.26 19.17 33.50
N ASP A 981 -29.49 18.31 32.50
CA ASP A 981 -30.69 17.46 32.37
C ASP A 981 -32.02 18.22 32.41
N GLN A 982 -32.05 19.46 31.95
CA GLN A 982 -33.24 20.30 31.98
C GLN A 982 -33.78 20.55 33.41
N ASP A 983 -32.93 20.53 34.44
CA ASP A 983 -33.31 20.91 35.81
C ASP A 983 -33.82 22.36 35.82
N ASP A 984 -35.05 22.58 36.29
CA ASP A 984 -35.68 23.91 36.32
C ASP A 984 -34.83 24.95 37.07
N ARG A 985 -34.01 24.53 38.06
CA ARG A 985 -33.09 25.41 38.79
C ARG A 985 -31.93 25.90 37.92
N ALA A 986 -31.52 25.11 36.94
CA ALA A 986 -30.45 25.47 36.00
C ALA A 986 -30.88 26.56 35.00
N CYS A 987 -32.17 26.94 34.96
CA CYS A 987 -32.69 28.03 34.14
C CYS A 987 -32.96 29.34 34.93
N GLN A 988 -32.54 29.45 36.20
CA GLN A 988 -32.88 30.63 37.01
C GLN A 988 -32.00 31.85 36.72
N PHE A 989 -30.66 31.73 36.76
CA PHE A 989 -29.69 32.83 36.54
C PHE A 989 -30.09 34.15 37.21
N SER A 990 -30.23 34.18 38.54
CA SER A 990 -30.74 35.36 39.29
C SER A 990 -32.12 35.84 38.80
N ASN A 991 -33.01 34.90 38.45
CA ASN A 991 -34.33 35.13 37.85
C ASN A 991 -34.32 35.77 36.45
N LEU A 992 -33.21 35.74 35.71
CA LEU A 992 -33.13 36.23 34.33
C LEU A 992 -33.63 35.23 33.28
N GLY A 993 -33.52 33.92 33.55
CA GLY A 993 -33.90 32.87 32.59
C GLY A 993 -35.37 32.43 32.72
N THR A 994 -35.95 31.96 31.62
CA THR A 994 -37.28 31.33 31.57
C THR A 994 -37.27 30.14 30.62
N ILE A 995 -38.04 29.11 30.96
CA ILE A 995 -38.24 27.94 30.10
C ILE A 995 -39.29 28.28 29.04
N THR A 996 -39.04 27.85 27.81
CA THR A 996 -39.96 27.98 26.67
C THR A 996 -40.04 26.65 25.91
N ASP A 997 -41.21 26.39 25.33
CA ASP A 997 -41.44 25.26 24.41
C ASP A 997 -41.31 25.69 22.93
N GLN A 998 -40.99 26.96 22.67
CA GLN A 998 -40.72 27.47 21.33
C GLN A 998 -39.23 27.37 21.00
N ASP A 999 -38.90 26.72 19.88
CA ASP A 999 -37.52 26.54 19.42
C ASP A 999 -36.89 27.90 19.06
N PRO A 1000 -35.85 28.35 19.78
CA PRO A 1000 -35.16 29.61 19.53
C PRO A 1000 -34.09 29.52 18.43
N SER A 1001 -33.91 28.35 17.79
CA SER A 1001 -32.92 28.14 16.73
C SER A 1001 -33.16 29.03 15.50
N THR A 1002 -32.07 29.41 14.85
CA THR A 1002 -32.08 30.12 13.56
C THR A 1002 -31.62 29.21 12.43
N GLN A 1003 -31.56 29.72 11.20
CA GLN A 1003 -31.08 28.94 10.04
C GLN A 1003 -29.61 28.51 10.19
N THR A 1004 -28.80 29.31 10.88
CA THR A 1004 -27.35 29.10 11.05
C THR A 1004 -26.98 28.59 12.44
N CYS A 1005 -27.77 28.92 13.48
CA CYS A 1005 -27.50 28.55 14.86
C CYS A 1005 -28.58 27.61 15.43
N ARG A 1006 -28.18 26.38 15.77
CA ARG A 1006 -29.06 25.38 16.40
C ARG A 1006 -28.93 25.45 17.92
N PHE A 1007 -30.03 25.65 18.63
CA PHE A 1007 -30.08 25.50 20.08
C PHE A 1007 -30.27 24.02 20.42
N PRO A 1008 -29.27 23.36 21.03
CA PRO A 1008 -29.31 21.91 21.19
C PRO A 1008 -30.39 21.48 22.19
N ILE A 1009 -30.90 20.26 21.98
CA ILE A 1009 -31.61 19.46 22.98
C ILE A 1009 -30.75 18.22 23.21
N MET A 1010 -30.36 17.96 24.46
CA MET A 1010 -29.47 16.85 24.78
C MET A 1010 -30.16 15.48 24.71
N ILE A 1011 -29.36 14.43 24.60
CA ILE A 1011 -29.82 13.03 24.55
C ILE A 1011 -30.31 12.62 25.94
N ASP A 1012 -31.41 11.87 25.99
CA ASP A 1012 -31.91 11.28 27.23
C ASP A 1012 -31.07 10.03 27.61
N VAL A 1013 -30.13 10.22 28.53
CA VAL A 1013 -29.24 9.17 29.04
C VAL A 1013 -29.84 8.35 30.20
N SER A 1014 -31.09 8.63 30.61
CA SER A 1014 -31.73 7.96 31.77
C SER A 1014 -31.93 6.45 31.57
N PHE A 1015 -32.01 5.98 30.32
CA PHE A 1015 -32.06 4.56 29.98
C PHE A 1015 -30.69 3.83 30.00
N GLY A 1016 -29.59 4.57 30.21
CA GLY A 1016 -28.21 4.08 30.24
C GLY A 1016 -27.49 4.37 31.56
N ALA A 1017 -28.20 4.37 32.69
CA ALA A 1017 -27.77 4.86 34.00
C ALA A 1017 -26.50 4.22 34.63
N SER A 1018 -25.79 3.31 33.96
CA SER A 1018 -24.51 2.77 34.44
C SER A 1018 -23.30 3.69 34.19
N TRP A 1019 -23.41 4.70 33.32
CA TRP A 1019 -22.26 5.46 32.81
C TRP A 1019 -21.82 6.67 33.64
N ARG A 1020 -22.74 7.35 34.34
CA ARG A 1020 -22.41 8.60 35.07
C ARG A 1020 -21.51 8.43 36.30
N ARG A 1021 -21.38 7.21 36.83
CA ARG A 1021 -20.79 7.01 38.17
C ARG A 1021 -19.25 6.95 38.23
N TRP A 1022 -18.57 6.86 37.09
CA TRP A 1022 -17.11 6.67 37.04
C TRP A 1022 -16.31 7.90 36.61
N SER A 1023 -16.75 8.66 35.60
CA SER A 1023 -15.98 9.80 35.05
C SER A 1023 -15.76 10.96 36.05
N VAL A 1024 -16.74 11.27 36.90
CA VAL A 1024 -16.65 12.43 37.81
C VAL A 1024 -15.74 12.17 39.02
N ARG A 1025 -15.43 10.91 39.35
CA ARG A 1025 -14.69 10.59 40.58
C ARG A 1025 -13.17 10.71 40.46
N GLU A 1026 -12.59 10.63 39.26
CA GLU A 1026 -11.13 10.71 39.07
C GLU A 1026 -10.63 12.13 38.77
N HIS A 1027 -11.44 12.99 38.13
CA HIS A 1027 -11.01 14.35 37.76
C HIS A 1027 -11.21 15.40 38.87
N GLY A 1028 -11.92 15.06 39.96
CA GLY A 1028 -12.20 15.97 41.08
C GLY A 1028 -11.13 16.03 42.18
N PHE A 1029 -10.07 15.21 42.10
CA PHE A 1029 -9.04 15.14 43.17
C PHE A 1029 -7.66 15.70 42.78
N ALA A 1030 -7.48 16.21 41.56
CA ALA A 1030 -6.17 16.69 41.07
C ALA A 1030 -6.04 18.22 40.90
N SER A 1031 -7.07 19.02 41.21
CA SER A 1031 -7.07 20.48 40.96
C SER A 1031 -7.26 21.37 42.19
N LEU A 1032 -7.04 20.86 43.41
CA LEU A 1032 -7.16 21.63 44.66
C LEU A 1032 -5.88 21.76 45.50
N SER A 1033 -4.69 21.48 44.95
CA SER A 1033 -3.44 21.57 45.71
C SER A 1033 -2.28 22.24 44.96
N ALA A 1034 -2.47 23.46 44.44
CA ALA A 1034 -1.34 24.26 43.94
C ALA A 1034 -1.53 25.78 43.99
N ALA A 1035 -2.45 26.32 44.80
CA ALA A 1035 -2.64 27.77 44.90
C ALA A 1035 -3.11 28.23 46.29
N SER A 1036 -2.38 27.86 47.35
CA SER A 1036 -2.44 28.56 48.65
C SER A 1036 -1.42 27.99 49.63
N LEU A 1037 -0.13 28.34 49.48
CA LEU A 1037 0.88 28.27 50.54
C LEU A 1037 2.05 29.18 50.16
N PRO A 1038 2.03 30.44 50.63
CA PRO A 1038 3.12 30.86 51.52
C PRO A 1038 2.61 31.78 52.63
N PHE A 1039 1.96 31.24 53.65
CA PHE A 1039 1.77 31.89 54.96
C PHE A 1039 1.50 30.75 55.96
N PHE A 1040 2.15 30.77 57.12
CA PHE A 1040 2.22 29.72 58.17
C PHE A 1040 3.42 28.77 58.13
N LEU A 1041 4.63 29.31 58.30
CA LEU A 1041 5.71 28.64 59.05
C LEU A 1041 6.73 29.68 59.58
N LEU A 1042 6.20 30.61 60.37
CA LEU A 1042 6.96 31.48 61.27
C LEU A 1042 6.12 31.58 62.55
N GLY A 1043 6.23 30.54 63.37
CA GLY A 1043 5.43 30.36 64.57
C GLY A 1043 5.71 29.01 65.21
N LEU A 1044 6.85 28.93 65.91
CA LEU A 1044 7.31 27.90 66.86
C LEU A 1044 8.13 26.73 66.29
N LEU A 1045 9.43 26.80 66.64
CA LEU A 1045 10.50 25.79 66.63
C LEU A 1045 11.22 25.51 65.31
#